data_AF-A0A9P4GHH4-F1
#
_entry.id   AF-A0A9P4GHH4-F1
#
_cell.length_a   1.000
_cell.length_b   1.000
_cell.length_c   1.000
_cell.angle_alpha   90.00
_cell.angle_beta   90.00
_cell.angle_gamma   90.00
#
_symmetry.space_group_name_H-M   'P 1'
#
loop_
_entity.id
_entity.type
_entity.pdbx_description
1 polymer ?
#
loop_
_entity_poly.entity_id
_entity_poly.type
_entity_poly.pdbx_seq_one_letter_code
_entity_poly.pdbx_strand_id
1 'polypeptide(L)'
;MAYNQHTGYDRGHDEDEVGRSLLHENPTGASNPDPFYGNPDVRPHSTYSLTETYVSDRPPQYQGGRPHDGSDVYSTTAGYSDPAADFGAPQRAPSPYQRSETSSTEAWRQRQQPGGAVAAAGGLKRGQTRKLKLVQGSVLSADYPVPSAIQNAIQAKYRNDLESGSEEFTHMRYTAATCDPNDFTLKNGYNLRPAMYNRHTELLIAITYYNEDKVLTARTLHGVMQNIRDIVNLKKSEFWNKGGPAWQKIVVCLVFDGIDPCDKGTLDLLATVGIYQDGVMKRDIDGKETVAHIFEYTTQLSVTPNQQLIRPHDDSASTLPPVQMMFCLKQKNSKKINSHRWLFTAIGRILNPEVCILLDAGTKPGPKSLLALWEGFYNDKDLGGACGEIHAMLGKGWKNLLNPLVAAQNFEYKISNILDKPLESSFGYVSVLPGAFSAYRYRAIMGRPLEQYFHGDHTLAKILGKKGIEGMNIFKKNMFLAEDRILCFELVAKAGSKWHLTYIKASKGETDVPEGAAEFIGQRRRWLNGSFAAGVYSLLHFGRMYKSGHNIIRMFFFHVQMLYNIFQTILAWFSLASFWLTTAVIMDLVGTPVPANLDTQTPEKKAWPFGNSVTPIFNTVLQYLYLAFLGLQFILAFGNRPKGSKWSYLLSFFVFGLIQFYIVVLSIYLVVQAFTTPSSQKLDTSSPEKFAQSFFSSSGVGIIIIALAATFGLYYVASFLYMDPWHMFTSFPQYLLIMSSYVNILNVYAFSNWHDVSWGTKGSDKADALPSAKTEKGADGKHTIIEEPDLAQADIDSQFESTVKRALAPYVAPVEQNEKTLEDSYKSFRTHLCTAWIGSNATLAVVITQDNFDRFGFSSTASSRTMRFFQALLWATAALAVVRFLGCLWFLGRTGLFFCVRKR
;
A
#
# COMPACT_ATOMS: atom_id res chain seq x y z
N MET A 1 68.60 18.59 9.06
CA MET A 1 68.13 19.93 8.63
C MET A 1 67.64 19.80 7.19
N ALA A 2 66.57 20.45 6.71
CA ALA A 2 65.36 20.98 7.36
C ALA A 2 64.34 21.36 6.25
N TYR A 3 63.03 21.10 6.45
CA TYR A 3 61.92 21.43 5.51
C TYR A 3 61.99 20.72 4.11
N ASN A 4 60.90 20.52 3.34
CA ASN A 4 59.48 20.85 3.52
C ASN A 4 58.52 19.84 2.81
N GLN A 5 57.23 19.88 3.18
CA GLN A 5 56.00 19.52 2.40
C GLN A 5 56.02 18.39 1.34
N HIS A 6 55.16 17.37 1.53
CA HIS A 6 53.82 17.38 0.89
C HIS A 6 52.85 16.34 1.47
N THR A 7 51.55 16.48 1.14
CA THR A 7 50.42 15.67 1.62
C THR A 7 49.95 14.65 0.58
N GLY A 8 49.85 13.37 0.96
CA GLY A 8 49.16 12.33 0.18
C GLY A 8 47.75 12.08 0.72
N TYR A 9 46.77 11.93 -0.16
CA TYR A 9 45.42 11.45 0.18
C TYR A 9 45.35 9.94 -0.09
N ASP A 10 45.14 9.12 0.95
CA ASP A 10 44.86 7.70 0.76
C ASP A 10 43.46 7.48 0.16
N ARG A 11 43.37 6.52 -0.77
CA ARG A 11 42.10 6.04 -1.32
C ARG A 11 41.66 4.82 -0.52
N GLY A 12 40.63 4.99 0.31
CA GLY A 12 40.09 3.91 1.15
C GLY A 12 39.62 2.71 0.33
N HIS A 13 39.92 1.51 0.84
CA HIS A 13 39.67 0.23 0.18
C HIS A 13 38.77 -0.67 1.06
N ASP A 14 37.66 -0.10 1.54
CA ASP A 14 36.80 -0.64 2.61
C ASP A 14 35.36 -0.98 2.13
N GLU A 15 35.16 -2.03 1.32
CA GLU A 15 33.81 -2.62 1.11
C GLU A 15 33.72 -4.16 1.19
N ASP A 16 34.82 -4.88 1.46
CA ASP A 16 34.82 -6.35 1.60
C ASP A 16 35.00 -6.83 3.07
N GLU A 17 34.08 -6.44 3.96
CA GLU A 17 33.89 -7.17 5.24
C GLU A 17 32.40 -7.33 5.58
N VAL A 18 31.82 -8.47 5.18
CA VAL A 18 30.41 -8.84 5.39
C VAL A 18 30.34 -10.13 6.22
N GLY A 19 30.04 -10.01 7.52
CA GLY A 19 30.19 -11.15 8.43
C GLY A 19 29.48 -11.09 9.79
N ARG A 20 28.33 -10.41 9.92
CA ARG A 20 27.48 -10.50 11.12
C ARG A 20 26.00 -10.65 10.76
N SER A 21 25.46 -11.85 10.95
CA SER A 21 24.03 -12.15 10.79
C SER A 21 23.21 -11.59 11.95
N LEU A 22 22.02 -11.06 11.67
CA LEU A 22 21.05 -10.64 12.69
C LEU A 22 20.11 -11.79 13.12
N LEU A 23 20.36 -13.02 12.68
CA LEU A 23 19.44 -14.16 12.85
C LEU A 23 20.03 -15.40 13.55
N HIS A 24 21.33 -15.40 13.89
CA HIS A 24 21.96 -16.48 14.66
C HIS A 24 23.01 -15.95 15.64
N GLU A 25 22.99 -16.42 16.88
CA GLU A 25 24.12 -16.34 17.81
C GLU A 25 25.15 -17.43 17.49
N ASN A 26 26.43 -17.15 17.71
CA ASN A 26 27.54 -18.02 17.29
C ASN A 26 28.35 -18.52 18.49
N PRO A 27 28.35 -19.83 18.82
CA PRO A 27 29.21 -20.40 19.85
C PRO A 27 30.60 -20.73 19.28
N THR A 28 31.67 -20.18 19.86
CA THR A 28 33.04 -20.38 19.39
C THR A 28 33.71 -21.61 20.01
N GLY A 29 34.21 -22.55 19.20
CA GLY A 29 34.94 -23.72 19.70
C GLY A 29 35.52 -24.69 18.67
N ALA A 30 36.79 -24.47 18.30
CA ALA A 30 37.79 -25.44 17.79
C ALA A 30 37.65 -26.16 16.41
N SER A 31 38.72 -25.97 15.60
CA SER A 31 39.40 -26.92 14.67
C SER A 31 38.70 -27.60 13.48
N ASN A 32 39.23 -27.28 12.28
CA ASN A 32 39.32 -28.02 11.00
C ASN A 32 39.77 -29.52 11.13
N PRO A 33 39.72 -30.37 10.05
CA PRO A 33 39.49 -30.06 8.62
C PRO A 33 38.49 -30.95 7.84
N ASP A 34 38.22 -30.55 6.58
CA ASP A 34 37.68 -31.35 5.45
C ASP A 34 38.63 -32.52 5.03
N PRO A 35 38.17 -33.63 4.39
CA PRO A 35 37.72 -33.58 2.98
C PRO A 35 36.69 -34.64 2.44
N PHE A 36 36.03 -34.29 1.34
CA PHE A 36 35.48 -35.10 0.22
C PHE A 36 35.38 -36.64 0.32
N TYR A 37 34.15 -37.21 0.31
CA TYR A 37 33.53 -38.04 -0.78
C TYR A 37 32.24 -38.76 -0.31
N GLY A 38 31.30 -39.07 -1.24
CA GLY A 38 30.44 -40.28 -1.13
C GLY A 38 28.89 -40.17 -1.10
N ASN A 39 28.26 -40.07 -2.29
CA ASN A 39 26.93 -40.61 -2.71
C ASN A 39 25.61 -40.38 -1.88
N PRO A 40 24.41 -40.68 -2.46
CA PRO A 40 23.11 -40.18 -1.97
C PRO A 40 22.18 -41.22 -1.31
N ASP A 41 20.97 -40.75 -1.00
CA ASP A 41 19.71 -41.47 -0.72
C ASP A 41 19.53 -42.23 0.62
N VAL A 42 18.97 -41.52 1.60
CA VAL A 42 17.90 -42.06 2.46
C VAL A 42 16.79 -41.00 2.62
N ARG A 43 15.53 -41.39 2.37
CA ARG A 43 14.33 -40.64 2.81
C ARG A 43 13.54 -41.52 3.79
N PRO A 44 13.17 -41.02 4.99
CA PRO A 44 12.20 -41.71 5.84
C PRO A 44 10.82 -41.74 5.16
N HIS A 45 10.28 -42.94 4.92
CA HIS A 45 8.88 -43.11 4.56
C HIS A 45 8.00 -42.98 5.81
N SER A 46 6.87 -42.28 5.68
CA SER A 46 5.80 -42.35 6.69
C SER A 46 4.79 -43.40 6.25
N THR A 47 4.74 -44.51 6.98
CA THR A 47 3.76 -45.59 6.80
C THR A 47 2.45 -45.21 7.48
N TYR A 48 1.31 -45.35 6.80
CA TYR A 48 0.10 -46.01 7.30
C TYR A 48 -1.04 -45.93 6.26
N SER A 49 -1.64 -47.08 5.97
CA SER A 49 -2.90 -47.22 5.27
C SER A 49 -3.82 -48.09 6.11
N LEU A 50 -5.12 -47.80 6.14
CA LEU A 50 -6.16 -48.78 6.46
C LEU A 50 -7.45 -48.39 5.72
N THR A 51 -8.31 -49.37 5.52
CA THR A 51 -9.47 -49.33 4.61
C THR A 51 -10.70 -49.97 5.26
N GLU A 52 -11.87 -49.73 4.65
CA GLU A 52 -13.18 -50.37 4.93
C GLU A 52 -13.86 -49.97 6.26
N THR A 53 -15.18 -50.12 6.48
CA THR A 53 -16.42 -50.09 5.66
C THR A 53 -17.61 -50.17 6.66
N TYR A 54 -18.79 -49.57 6.39
CA TYR A 54 -20.16 -50.12 6.62
C TYR A 54 -21.30 -49.07 6.47
N VAL A 55 -22.56 -49.54 6.45
CA VAL A 55 -23.78 -48.94 5.82
C VAL A 55 -25.04 -49.50 6.56
N SER A 56 -26.23 -48.90 6.67
CA SER A 56 -26.87 -47.66 6.12
C SER A 56 -27.36 -46.70 7.26
N ASP A 57 -28.55 -46.07 7.42
CA ASP A 57 -29.86 -46.03 6.71
C ASP A 57 -30.65 -44.68 6.88
N ARG A 58 -31.98 -44.69 7.01
CA ARG A 58 -32.92 -43.54 6.81
C ARG A 58 -34.08 -43.44 7.86
N PRO A 59 -34.98 -42.42 7.80
CA PRO A 59 -35.73 -41.89 8.96
C PRO A 59 -37.28 -41.98 8.92
N PRO A 60 -37.96 -41.52 10.00
CA PRO A 60 -39.27 -40.82 9.97
C PRO A 60 -39.36 -39.59 10.93
N GLN A 61 -40.43 -38.80 11.09
CA GLN A 61 -41.33 -38.06 10.15
C GLN A 61 -42.16 -36.98 10.92
N TYR A 62 -42.34 -35.76 10.36
CA TYR A 62 -43.33 -34.70 10.78
C TYR A 62 -43.19 -34.17 12.24
N GLN A 63 -43.86 -33.12 12.79
CA GLN A 63 -44.96 -32.17 12.47
C GLN A 63 -44.74 -30.87 13.33
N GLY A 64 -45.36 -29.67 13.23
CA GLY A 64 -46.22 -28.96 12.24
C GLY A 64 -47.18 -27.94 12.90
N GLY A 65 -47.10 -26.61 12.64
CA GLY A 65 -47.97 -25.57 13.27
C GLY A 65 -47.73 -24.10 12.83
N ARG A 66 -48.75 -23.21 12.95
CA ARG A 66 -48.81 -21.74 12.61
C ARG A 66 -49.96 -21.03 13.44
N PRO A 67 -50.46 -19.79 13.16
CA PRO A 67 -49.85 -18.46 13.47
C PRO A 67 -50.82 -17.36 14.02
N HIS A 68 -50.32 -16.13 14.24
CA HIS A 68 -51.01 -14.80 14.20
C HIS A 68 -49.93 -13.69 13.93
N ASP A 69 -50.10 -12.50 13.33
CA ASP A 69 -51.24 -11.67 12.81
C ASP A 69 -51.91 -10.68 13.81
N GLY A 70 -52.09 -9.36 13.56
CA GLY A 70 -51.73 -8.48 12.42
C GLY A 70 -52.19 -6.99 12.56
N SER A 71 -51.83 -6.10 11.59
CA SER A 71 -52.28 -4.67 11.32
C SER A 71 -52.02 -3.53 12.36
N ASP A 72 -51.80 -2.20 12.10
CA ASP A 72 -51.89 -1.20 10.96
C ASP A 72 -53.13 -0.24 10.95
N VAL A 73 -53.13 1.09 10.63
CA VAL A 73 -52.10 2.18 10.43
C VAL A 73 -52.77 3.61 10.26
N TYR A 74 -52.00 4.73 10.08
CA TYR A 74 -52.36 6.15 9.70
C TYR A 74 -53.02 7.11 10.75
N SER A 75 -53.13 8.47 10.62
CA SER A 75 -52.33 9.65 10.10
C SER A 75 -53.16 10.98 10.31
N THR A 76 -52.84 12.28 10.06
CA THR A 76 -51.72 13.14 9.52
C THR A 76 -51.40 14.31 10.53
N THR A 77 -51.15 15.65 10.34
CA THR A 77 -51.10 16.68 9.23
C THR A 77 -50.25 17.96 9.58
N ALA A 78 -50.47 19.13 8.94
CA ALA A 78 -49.74 20.44 9.01
C ALA A 78 -50.29 21.48 10.04
N GLY A 79 -49.72 22.67 10.32
CA GLY A 79 -48.42 23.29 9.94
C GLY A 79 -48.26 24.80 10.32
N TYR A 80 -47.02 25.24 10.60
CA TYR A 80 -46.45 26.61 10.74
C TYR A 80 -47.22 27.78 11.44
N SER A 81 -46.81 28.11 12.67
CA SER A 81 -46.32 29.47 13.06
C SER A 81 -45.54 29.39 14.40
N ASP A 82 -44.65 30.36 14.67
CA ASP A 82 -43.79 30.41 15.86
C ASP A 82 -43.79 31.83 16.47
N PRO A 83 -44.32 31.99 17.70
CA PRO A 83 -44.10 33.16 18.55
C PRO A 83 -43.54 32.74 19.92
N ALA A 84 -42.28 32.29 19.97
CA ALA A 84 -41.59 31.88 21.19
C ALA A 84 -41.53 32.97 22.30
N ALA A 85 -42.53 32.98 23.18
CA ALA A 85 -42.57 33.79 24.41
C ALA A 85 -43.45 33.19 25.52
N ASP A 86 -44.57 32.54 25.16
CA ASP A 86 -45.60 32.15 26.13
C ASP A 86 -46.15 30.72 25.90
N PHE A 87 -46.67 30.12 26.98
CA PHE A 87 -47.10 28.71 27.13
C PHE A 87 -45.97 27.66 27.03
N GLY A 88 -45.73 26.97 28.14
CA GLY A 88 -44.57 26.09 28.33
C GLY A 88 -44.62 24.74 27.60
N ALA A 89 -43.51 24.38 26.97
CA ALA A 89 -43.27 23.06 26.38
C ALA A 89 -42.01 22.41 26.98
N PRO A 90 -41.95 21.07 27.14
CA PRO A 90 -40.80 20.37 27.69
C PRO A 90 -39.58 20.43 26.75
N GLN A 91 -38.38 20.39 27.32
CA GLN A 91 -37.12 20.52 26.59
C GLN A 91 -36.92 19.41 25.55
N ARG A 92 -36.59 19.81 24.32
CA ARG A 92 -36.32 18.91 23.20
C ARG A 92 -34.96 18.25 23.36
N ALA A 93 -34.88 16.92 23.20
CA ALA A 93 -33.63 16.18 23.32
C ALA A 93 -32.58 16.64 22.27
N PRO A 94 -31.28 16.72 22.65
CA PRO A 94 -30.22 17.15 21.73
C PRO A 94 -29.94 16.10 20.64
N SER A 95 -29.44 16.57 19.49
CA SER A 95 -29.12 15.75 18.31
C SER A 95 -27.97 14.77 18.57
N PRO A 96 -28.03 13.51 18.08
CA PRO A 96 -27.00 12.48 18.30
C PRO A 96 -25.70 12.70 17.49
N TYR A 97 -25.45 13.90 16.98
CA TYR A 97 -24.31 14.25 16.12
C TYR A 97 -23.35 15.29 16.71
N GLN A 98 -23.22 15.37 18.04
CA GLN A 98 -22.05 15.98 18.66
C GLN A 98 -20.87 14.99 18.66
N ARG A 99 -19.75 15.41 18.07
CA ARG A 99 -18.52 14.60 18.05
C ARG A 99 -17.93 14.52 19.45
N SER A 100 -17.64 13.31 19.89
CA SER A 100 -16.87 13.05 21.12
C SER A 100 -15.38 13.35 20.89
N GLU A 101 -14.99 14.62 21.06
CA GLU A 101 -13.59 15.00 21.26
C GLU A 101 -13.12 14.63 22.68
N THR A 102 -13.33 13.36 23.07
CA THR A 102 -12.84 12.82 24.35
C THR A 102 -11.39 12.38 24.20
N SER A 103 -10.53 13.03 24.99
CA SER A 103 -9.11 12.76 25.17
C SER A 103 -8.77 11.26 25.02
N SER A 104 -7.77 10.94 24.20
CA SER A 104 -7.36 9.55 23.94
C SER A 104 -7.03 8.83 25.25
N THR A 105 -6.24 9.47 26.11
CA THR A 105 -5.72 8.93 27.37
C THR A 105 -6.82 8.57 28.37
N GLU A 106 -7.91 9.33 28.41
CA GLU A 106 -9.00 9.14 29.39
C GLU A 106 -9.91 7.96 29.00
N ALA A 107 -10.34 7.89 27.74
CA ALA A 107 -11.12 6.77 27.23
C ALA A 107 -10.31 5.46 27.23
N TRP A 108 -8.99 5.52 27.01
CA TRP A 108 -8.11 4.37 27.16
C TRP A 108 -8.01 3.88 28.61
N ARG A 109 -8.03 4.79 29.59
CA ARG A 109 -8.04 4.43 31.01
C ARG A 109 -9.36 3.81 31.43
N GLN A 110 -10.50 4.34 30.97
CA GLN A 110 -11.84 3.76 31.18
C GLN A 110 -11.93 2.32 30.63
N ARG A 111 -11.36 2.06 29.46
CA ARG A 111 -11.27 0.72 28.84
C ARG A 111 -10.37 -0.28 29.57
N GLN A 112 -9.58 0.15 30.55
CA GLN A 112 -8.64 -0.72 31.27
C GLN A 112 -8.88 -0.73 32.79
N GLN A 113 -10.05 -0.24 33.22
CA GLN A 113 -10.58 -0.43 34.57
C GLN A 113 -11.46 -1.70 34.61
N PRO A 114 -11.16 -2.71 35.45
CA PRO A 114 -12.08 -3.84 35.66
C PRO A 114 -13.36 -3.34 36.35
N GLY A 115 -14.51 -3.49 35.69
CA GLY A 115 -15.84 -3.16 36.23
C GLY A 115 -16.75 -2.33 35.30
N GLY A 116 -16.18 -1.48 34.45
CA GLY A 116 -16.93 -0.66 33.48
C GLY A 116 -17.93 0.32 34.12
N ALA A 117 -19.01 0.68 33.42
CA ALA A 117 -19.96 1.71 33.88
C ALA A 117 -20.90 1.28 35.01
N VAL A 118 -20.94 -0.01 35.37
CA VAL A 118 -21.69 -0.52 36.54
C VAL A 118 -20.98 -0.14 37.85
N ALA A 119 -19.71 0.23 37.75
CA ALA A 119 -18.78 0.57 38.82
C ALA A 119 -18.96 2.01 39.36
N ALA A 120 -20.20 2.45 39.54
CA ALA A 120 -20.57 3.82 39.96
C ALA A 120 -21.87 3.91 40.79
N ALA A 121 -22.37 2.81 41.39
CA ALA A 121 -23.75 2.69 41.90
C ALA A 121 -23.97 2.16 43.36
N GLY A 122 -22.96 1.97 44.21
CA GLY A 122 -23.07 1.83 45.67
C GLY A 122 -22.72 0.50 46.40
N GLY A 123 -21.58 -0.18 46.14
CA GLY A 123 -20.86 -0.93 47.20
C GLY A 123 -20.58 -2.45 47.04
N LEU A 124 -19.60 -2.99 47.79
CA LEU A 124 -19.10 -4.37 47.64
C LEU A 124 -18.40 -5.06 48.83
N LYS A 125 -17.89 -6.26 48.52
CA LYS A 125 -16.67 -6.85 49.09
C LYS A 125 -15.62 -7.07 47.99
N ARG A 126 -14.33 -7.04 48.37
CA ARG A 126 -13.16 -7.56 47.60
C ARG A 126 -13.49 -8.84 46.82
N GLY A 127 -12.99 -8.95 45.59
CA GLY A 127 -13.01 -10.21 44.82
C GLY A 127 -11.83 -11.14 45.14
N GLN A 128 -11.80 -12.29 44.46
CA GLN A 128 -10.76 -13.32 44.56
C GLN A 128 -9.56 -12.98 43.64
N THR A 129 -8.30 -13.12 44.09
CA THR A 129 -7.14 -12.90 43.20
C THR A 129 -6.82 -14.14 42.36
N ARG A 130 -6.80 -14.02 41.01
CA ARG A 130 -6.28 -15.08 40.13
C ARG A 130 -4.76 -14.98 40.08
N LYS A 131 -4.09 -16.05 40.51
CA LYS A 131 -2.63 -16.22 40.45
C LYS A 131 -2.21 -16.76 39.08
N LEU A 132 -1.70 -15.90 38.20
CA LEU A 132 -1.18 -16.29 36.88
C LEU A 132 0.32 -16.63 36.97
N LYS A 133 0.73 -17.84 36.57
CA LYS A 133 2.15 -18.23 36.48
C LYS A 133 2.78 -17.65 35.21
N LEU A 134 3.96 -17.05 35.31
CA LEU A 134 4.68 -16.56 34.13
C LEU A 134 5.35 -17.69 33.32
N VAL A 135 5.20 -17.64 31.99
CA VAL A 135 5.90 -18.54 31.07
C VAL A 135 7.40 -18.24 31.12
N GLN A 136 8.20 -19.29 31.37
CA GLN A 136 9.64 -19.21 31.65
C GLN A 136 10.01 -18.18 32.73
N GLY A 137 9.08 -17.87 33.64
CA GLY A 137 9.29 -16.94 34.75
C GLY A 137 9.30 -15.45 34.40
N SER A 138 9.13 -15.08 33.12
CA SER A 138 9.25 -13.67 32.67
C SER A 138 8.22 -13.22 31.63
N VAL A 139 7.52 -14.13 30.96
CA VAL A 139 6.52 -13.78 29.93
C VAL A 139 5.11 -13.93 30.50
N LEU A 140 4.34 -12.84 30.53
CA LEU A 140 2.90 -12.90 30.81
C LEU A 140 2.17 -13.37 29.55
N SER A 141 1.68 -14.59 29.61
CA SER A 141 0.80 -15.20 28.62
C SER A 141 -0.30 -15.95 29.36
N ALA A 142 -1.56 -15.61 29.10
CA ALA A 142 -2.69 -16.13 29.84
C ALA A 142 -3.96 -16.21 28.98
N ASP A 143 -4.78 -17.21 29.28
CA ASP A 143 -6.02 -17.51 28.57
C ASP A 143 -7.22 -17.00 29.40
N TYR A 144 -8.03 -16.16 28.75
CA TYR A 144 -9.20 -15.47 29.31
C TYR A 144 -10.47 -15.94 28.58
N PRO A 145 -11.53 -16.37 29.29
CA PRO A 145 -12.74 -16.88 28.65
C PRO A 145 -13.42 -15.78 27.82
N VAL A 146 -13.98 -16.14 26.67
CA VAL A 146 -14.76 -15.17 25.85
C VAL A 146 -16.19 -15.05 26.36
N PRO A 147 -16.84 -13.87 26.21
CA PRO A 147 -18.24 -13.68 26.57
C PRO A 147 -19.14 -14.79 26.00
N SER A 148 -20.07 -15.31 26.81
CA SER A 148 -20.89 -16.47 26.45
C SER A 148 -21.72 -16.26 25.16
N ALA A 149 -22.06 -15.00 24.83
CA ALA A 149 -22.73 -14.65 23.57
C ALA A 149 -21.87 -14.89 22.32
N ILE A 150 -20.53 -14.75 22.44
CA ILE A 150 -19.57 -15.07 21.38
C ILE A 150 -19.34 -16.58 21.35
N GLN A 151 -19.09 -17.20 22.51
CA GLN A 151 -18.88 -18.65 22.64
C GLN A 151 -20.06 -19.47 22.07
N ASN A 152 -21.30 -19.05 22.33
CA ASN A 152 -22.52 -19.70 21.85
C ASN A 152 -22.89 -19.32 20.40
N ALA A 153 -22.17 -18.39 19.78
CA ALA A 153 -22.31 -18.07 18.36
C ALA A 153 -21.29 -18.82 17.47
N ILE A 154 -20.37 -19.58 18.04
CA ILE A 154 -19.56 -20.59 17.35
C ILE A 154 -20.39 -21.87 17.18
N GLN A 155 -20.22 -22.61 16.08
CA GLN A 155 -20.96 -23.86 15.86
C GLN A 155 -20.61 -24.90 16.94
N ALA A 156 -21.64 -25.59 17.44
CA ALA A 156 -21.51 -26.57 18.51
C ALA A 156 -20.45 -27.66 18.23
N LYS A 157 -20.26 -28.06 16.97
CA LYS A 157 -19.25 -29.05 16.55
C LYS A 157 -17.79 -28.62 16.75
N TYR A 158 -17.51 -27.33 16.90
CA TYR A 158 -16.19 -26.82 17.28
C TYR A 158 -16.15 -26.41 18.76
N ARG A 159 -17.26 -25.87 19.28
CA ARG A 159 -17.38 -25.44 20.68
C ARG A 159 -17.38 -26.60 21.67
N ASN A 160 -17.83 -27.78 21.24
CA ASN A 160 -17.94 -29.00 22.07
C ASN A 160 -16.84 -30.03 21.75
N ASP A 161 -15.88 -29.72 20.88
CA ASP A 161 -14.72 -30.58 20.56
C ASP A 161 -13.67 -30.52 21.70
N LEU A 162 -14.10 -31.04 22.85
CA LEU A 162 -13.28 -31.16 24.06
C LEU A 162 -12.29 -32.32 23.95
N GLU A 163 -12.52 -33.28 23.04
CA GLU A 163 -11.63 -34.41 22.77
C GLU A 163 -10.31 -33.93 22.13
N SER A 164 -10.33 -32.86 21.31
CA SER A 164 -9.12 -32.20 20.82
C SER A 164 -8.38 -31.36 21.87
N GLY A 165 -8.95 -31.13 23.06
CA GLY A 165 -8.32 -30.33 24.13
C GLY A 165 -8.03 -28.85 23.79
N SER A 166 -8.67 -28.29 22.76
CA SER A 166 -8.39 -26.95 22.26
C SER A 166 -9.28 -25.88 22.89
N GLU A 167 -8.69 -24.95 23.65
CA GLU A 167 -9.39 -23.79 24.21
C GLU A 167 -9.63 -22.67 23.19
N GLU A 168 -9.31 -22.87 21.90
CA GLU A 168 -9.24 -21.78 20.91
C GLU A 168 -10.57 -21.09 20.57
N PHE A 169 -11.68 -21.79 20.82
CA PHE A 169 -13.06 -21.33 20.63
C PHE A 169 -13.71 -20.84 21.93
N THR A 170 -13.04 -21.00 23.08
CA THR A 170 -13.61 -20.72 24.41
C THR A 170 -12.81 -19.66 25.17
N HIS A 171 -11.50 -19.56 24.92
CA HIS A 171 -10.61 -18.59 25.54
C HIS A 171 -9.84 -17.79 24.49
N MET A 172 -9.85 -16.46 24.64
CA MET A 172 -8.92 -15.57 23.97
C MET A 172 -7.62 -15.56 24.78
N ARG A 173 -6.51 -15.89 24.13
CA ARG A 173 -5.17 -15.83 24.74
C ARG A 173 -4.62 -14.42 24.61
N TYR A 174 -4.12 -13.86 25.70
CA TYR A 174 -3.38 -12.59 25.71
C TYR A 174 -1.92 -12.84 26.08
N THR A 175 -0.99 -12.19 25.39
CA THR A 175 0.45 -12.20 25.67
C THR A 175 1.02 -10.79 25.60
N ALA A 176 1.71 -10.37 26.67
CA ALA A 176 2.41 -9.09 26.73
C ALA A 176 3.85 -9.27 26.23
N ALA A 177 4.17 -8.72 25.06
CA ALA A 177 5.52 -8.80 24.49
C ALA A 177 6.40 -7.65 25.02
N THR A 178 7.12 -7.89 26.11
CA THR A 178 8.08 -6.96 26.74
C THR A 178 9.48 -7.02 26.09
N CYS A 179 9.52 -7.26 24.78
CA CYS A 179 10.74 -7.47 24.00
C CYS A 179 10.64 -6.88 22.59
N ASP A 180 11.78 -6.81 21.91
CA ASP A 180 11.88 -6.39 20.52
C ASP A 180 11.36 -7.48 19.54
N PRO A 181 10.83 -7.13 18.35
CA PRO A 181 10.43 -8.11 17.33
C PRO A 181 11.50 -9.16 16.97
N ASN A 182 12.78 -8.82 17.13
CA ASN A 182 13.90 -9.73 16.87
C ASN A 182 14.03 -10.79 17.98
N ASP A 183 13.62 -10.47 19.21
CA ASP A 183 13.76 -11.30 20.41
C ASP A 183 12.52 -12.15 20.71
N PHE A 184 11.37 -11.85 20.10
CA PHE A 184 10.14 -12.63 20.22
C PHE A 184 10.33 -14.03 19.62
N THR A 185 10.73 -14.98 20.46
CA THR A 185 11.18 -16.33 20.09
C THR A 185 10.87 -17.36 21.17
N LEU A 186 10.83 -18.64 20.77
CA LEU A 186 10.65 -19.79 21.67
C LEU A 186 11.74 -19.86 22.76
N LYS A 187 12.97 -19.44 22.44
CA LYS A 187 14.11 -19.34 23.38
C LYS A 187 13.84 -18.37 24.53
N ASN A 188 13.08 -17.31 24.26
CA ASN A 188 12.75 -16.25 25.20
C ASN A 188 11.31 -16.40 25.77
N GLY A 189 10.73 -17.60 25.69
CA GLY A 189 9.42 -17.93 26.28
C GLY A 189 8.19 -17.53 25.45
N TYR A 190 8.38 -16.94 24.27
CA TYR A 190 7.28 -16.51 23.40
C TYR A 190 6.91 -17.61 22.40
N ASN A 191 5.65 -18.06 22.42
CA ASN A 191 5.10 -19.05 21.51
C ASN A 191 3.65 -18.70 21.14
N LEU A 192 3.20 -19.12 19.95
CA LEU A 192 1.89 -18.81 19.36
C LEU A 192 1.01 -20.08 19.29
N ARG A 193 -0.30 -19.91 19.48
CA ARG A 193 -1.26 -21.01 19.64
C ARG A 193 -1.26 -22.01 18.45
N PRO A 194 -1.17 -21.62 17.16
CA PRO A 194 -1.06 -22.59 16.07
C PRO A 194 0.22 -23.44 16.12
N ALA A 195 1.35 -22.87 16.55
CA ALA A 195 2.60 -23.60 16.72
C ALA A 195 2.55 -24.52 17.96
N MET A 196 1.89 -24.09 19.05
CA MET A 196 1.60 -24.94 20.21
C MET A 196 0.72 -26.15 19.85
N TYR A 197 -0.20 -25.99 18.90
CA TYR A 197 -1.01 -27.07 18.33
C TYR A 197 -0.35 -27.82 17.16
N ASN A 198 0.95 -27.60 16.91
CA ASN A 198 1.73 -28.26 15.86
C ASN A 198 1.13 -28.10 14.43
N ARG A 199 0.46 -26.98 14.15
CA ARG A 199 -0.20 -26.69 12.87
C ARG A 199 0.77 -26.03 11.88
N HIS A 200 0.93 -26.62 10.70
CA HIS A 200 1.67 -26.00 9.60
C HIS A 200 0.87 -24.83 9.00
N THR A 201 1.44 -23.61 9.05
CA THR A 201 0.84 -22.44 8.40
C THR A 201 1.21 -22.43 6.92
N GLU A 202 0.23 -22.56 6.02
CA GLU A 202 0.44 -22.35 4.58
C GLU A 202 0.32 -20.87 4.23
N LEU A 203 -0.72 -20.20 4.75
CA LEU A 203 -1.02 -18.79 4.52
C LEU A 203 -1.01 -18.00 5.82
N LEU A 204 -0.11 -17.02 5.90
CA LEU A 204 -0.15 -15.94 6.88
C LEU A 204 -0.70 -14.67 6.20
N ILE A 205 -1.95 -14.32 6.47
CA ILE A 205 -2.63 -13.15 5.88
C ILE A 205 -2.49 -11.97 6.85
N ALA A 206 -1.58 -11.06 6.55
CA ALA A 206 -1.37 -9.85 7.33
C ALA A 206 -2.34 -8.74 6.94
N ILE A 207 -2.88 -8.04 7.94
CA ILE A 207 -3.66 -6.81 7.77
C ILE A 207 -2.94 -5.71 8.55
N THR A 208 -2.25 -4.80 7.86
CA THR A 208 -1.64 -3.61 8.46
C THR A 208 -2.66 -2.51 8.69
N TYR A 209 -2.63 -1.90 9.87
CA TYR A 209 -3.54 -0.85 10.30
C TYR A 209 -2.77 0.32 10.90
N TYR A 210 -3.22 1.54 10.63
CA TYR A 210 -2.65 2.80 11.13
C TYR A 210 -3.66 3.64 11.89
N ASN A 211 -4.79 3.99 11.27
CA ASN A 211 -5.81 4.87 11.83
C ASN A 211 -7.19 4.73 11.14
N GLU A 212 -7.43 3.60 10.47
CA GLU A 212 -8.64 3.35 9.68
C GLU A 212 -9.87 3.22 10.58
N ASP A 213 -11.06 3.58 10.09
CA ASP A 213 -12.28 3.41 10.88
C ASP A 213 -12.79 1.96 10.88
N LYS A 214 -13.76 1.69 11.74
CA LYS A 214 -14.40 0.37 11.84
C LYS A 214 -15.13 -0.10 10.57
N VAL A 215 -15.51 0.79 9.66
CA VAL A 215 -16.13 0.42 8.37
C VAL A 215 -15.05 -0.04 7.38
N LEU A 216 -13.92 0.67 7.30
CA LEU A 216 -12.74 0.28 6.54
C LEU A 216 -12.16 -1.06 7.03
N THR A 217 -12.07 -1.23 8.36
CA THR A 217 -11.57 -2.47 8.98
C THR A 217 -12.55 -3.63 8.78
N ALA A 218 -13.85 -3.42 9.01
CA ALA A 218 -14.91 -4.41 8.70
C ALA A 218 -14.85 -4.89 7.25
N ARG A 219 -14.69 -3.96 6.30
CA ARG A 219 -14.61 -4.23 4.86
C ARG A 219 -13.45 -5.15 4.50
N THR A 220 -12.31 -4.92 5.14
CA THR A 220 -11.08 -5.72 4.95
C THR A 220 -11.26 -7.12 5.54
N LEU A 221 -11.60 -7.19 6.83
CA LEU A 221 -11.73 -8.44 7.58
C LEU A 221 -12.84 -9.33 7.01
N HIS A 222 -13.99 -8.76 6.63
CA HIS A 222 -15.08 -9.52 6.00
C HIS A 222 -14.70 -10.06 4.62
N GLY A 223 -13.97 -9.28 3.80
CA GLY A 223 -13.44 -9.75 2.52
C GLY A 223 -12.45 -10.91 2.67
N VAL A 224 -11.61 -10.88 3.71
CA VAL A 224 -10.70 -11.98 4.08
C VAL A 224 -11.50 -13.22 4.51
N MET A 225 -12.48 -13.08 5.41
CA MET A 225 -13.35 -14.19 5.83
C MET A 225 -14.08 -14.85 4.65
N GLN A 226 -14.61 -14.06 3.71
CA GLN A 226 -15.22 -14.57 2.48
C GLN A 226 -14.22 -15.34 1.60
N ASN A 227 -12.98 -14.84 1.47
CA ASN A 227 -11.94 -15.54 0.72
C ASN A 227 -11.53 -16.87 1.38
N ILE A 228 -11.42 -16.90 2.71
CA ILE A 228 -11.07 -18.13 3.43
C ILE A 228 -12.20 -19.17 3.32
N ARG A 229 -13.46 -18.76 3.42
CA ARG A 229 -14.62 -19.62 3.09
C ARG A 229 -14.50 -20.21 1.68
N ASP A 230 -14.19 -19.38 0.69
CA ASP A 230 -14.07 -19.82 -0.71
C ASP A 230 -12.89 -20.80 -0.93
N ILE A 231 -11.84 -20.75 -0.10
CA ILE A 231 -10.72 -21.73 -0.05
C ILE A 231 -11.17 -23.03 0.63
N VAL A 232 -11.79 -22.95 1.80
CA VAL A 232 -12.24 -24.14 2.57
C VAL A 232 -13.27 -24.96 1.78
N ASN A 233 -14.14 -24.30 1.02
CA ASN A 233 -15.17 -24.94 0.19
C ASN A 233 -14.67 -25.47 -1.18
N LEU A 234 -13.35 -25.58 -1.40
CA LEU A 234 -12.77 -26.16 -2.61
C LEU A 234 -12.97 -27.69 -2.69
N LYS A 235 -14.09 -28.11 -3.31
CA LYS A 235 -14.47 -29.52 -3.54
C LYS A 235 -13.46 -30.39 -4.34
N LYS A 236 -12.36 -29.81 -4.86
CA LYS A 236 -11.38 -30.49 -5.72
C LYS A 236 -9.92 -30.15 -5.37
N SER A 237 -9.58 -30.00 -4.08
CA SER A 237 -8.18 -29.78 -3.68
C SER A 237 -7.57 -31.00 -2.97
N GLU A 238 -6.55 -31.60 -3.59
CA GLU A 238 -5.68 -32.62 -2.96
C GLU A 238 -4.78 -32.03 -1.85
N PHE A 239 -4.66 -30.70 -1.79
CA PHE A 239 -3.79 -30.00 -0.83
C PHE A 239 -4.55 -29.54 0.42
N TRP A 240 -5.62 -28.77 0.24
CA TRP A 240 -6.17 -27.97 1.35
C TRP A 240 -6.64 -28.81 2.53
N ASN A 241 -7.41 -29.88 2.30
CA ASN A 241 -7.92 -30.76 3.36
C ASN A 241 -7.00 -31.96 3.70
N LYS A 242 -5.78 -32.01 3.15
CA LYS A 242 -4.83 -33.09 3.42
C LYS A 242 -4.12 -32.88 4.77
N GLY A 243 -4.27 -33.83 5.70
CA GLY A 243 -3.65 -33.76 7.02
C GLY A 243 -4.35 -32.83 8.01
N GLY A 244 -5.62 -32.48 7.77
CA GLY A 244 -6.44 -31.64 8.64
C GLY A 244 -7.35 -30.69 7.87
N PRO A 245 -8.34 -30.05 8.53
CA PRO A 245 -9.21 -29.06 7.91
C PRO A 245 -8.43 -27.89 7.29
N ALA A 246 -8.82 -27.46 6.09
CA ALA A 246 -8.14 -26.40 5.34
C ALA A 246 -7.91 -25.10 6.12
N TRP A 247 -8.81 -24.74 7.05
CA TRP A 247 -8.70 -23.52 7.85
C TRP A 247 -7.54 -23.53 8.85
N GLN A 248 -7.11 -24.71 9.34
CA GLN A 248 -6.00 -24.83 10.29
C GLN A 248 -4.64 -24.42 9.67
N LYS A 249 -4.57 -24.39 8.33
CA LYS A 249 -3.39 -23.96 7.56
C LYS A 249 -3.37 -22.46 7.29
N ILE A 250 -4.37 -21.71 7.76
CA ILE A 250 -4.55 -20.29 7.48
C ILE A 250 -4.57 -19.52 8.81
N VAL A 251 -3.72 -18.50 8.90
CA VAL A 251 -3.65 -17.56 10.03
C VAL A 251 -3.87 -16.16 9.51
N VAL A 252 -4.75 -15.39 10.13
CA VAL A 252 -4.95 -13.97 9.85
C VAL A 252 -4.31 -13.15 10.98
N CYS A 253 -3.43 -12.22 10.64
CA CYS A 253 -2.67 -11.42 11.59
C CYS A 253 -2.93 -9.93 11.37
N LEU A 254 -3.65 -9.30 12.29
CA LEU A 254 -3.88 -7.86 12.31
C LEU A 254 -2.74 -7.19 13.07
N VAL A 255 -2.05 -6.20 12.47
CA VAL A 255 -0.94 -5.47 13.12
C VAL A 255 -1.23 -3.97 13.14
N PHE A 256 -1.54 -3.45 14.32
CA PHE A 256 -1.98 -2.07 14.54
C PHE A 256 -0.81 -1.19 15.00
N ASP A 257 -0.59 -0.07 14.31
CA ASP A 257 0.54 0.83 14.54
C ASP A 257 0.34 1.84 15.69
N GLY A 258 0.10 1.35 16.91
CA GLY A 258 0.02 2.18 18.12
C GLY A 258 -1.35 2.18 18.78
N ILE A 259 -1.35 2.39 20.10
CA ILE A 259 -2.55 2.57 20.94
C ILE A 259 -3.21 3.94 20.69
N ASP A 260 -2.42 5.01 20.63
CA ASP A 260 -2.90 6.38 20.45
C ASP A 260 -3.66 6.66 19.12
N PRO A 261 -3.20 6.20 17.93
CA PRO A 261 -3.90 6.45 16.66
C PRO A 261 -5.06 5.47 16.37
N CYS A 262 -5.29 4.46 17.21
CA CYS A 262 -6.30 3.44 16.99
C CYS A 262 -7.73 3.99 17.14
N ASP A 263 -8.59 3.72 16.15
CA ASP A 263 -10.03 3.95 16.27
C ASP A 263 -10.62 3.07 17.39
N LYS A 264 -11.17 3.72 18.40
CA LYS A 264 -11.88 3.09 19.53
C LYS A 264 -13.01 2.18 19.02
N GLY A 265 -13.73 2.61 17.97
CA GLY A 265 -14.82 1.84 17.35
C GLY A 265 -14.36 0.58 16.61
N THR A 266 -13.08 0.50 16.24
CA THR A 266 -12.48 -0.68 15.61
C THR A 266 -12.13 -1.74 16.66
N LEU A 267 -11.71 -1.33 17.86
CA LEU A 267 -11.55 -2.24 19.00
C LEU A 267 -12.89 -2.85 19.43
N ASP A 268 -13.97 -2.06 19.43
CA ASP A 268 -15.33 -2.54 19.70
C ASP A 268 -15.75 -3.62 18.68
N LEU A 269 -15.35 -3.46 17.41
CA LEU A 269 -15.57 -4.45 16.37
C LEU A 269 -14.76 -5.73 16.61
N LEU A 270 -13.49 -5.62 16.99
CA LEU A 270 -12.64 -6.78 17.31
C LEU A 270 -13.11 -7.53 18.56
N ALA A 271 -13.62 -6.82 19.57
CA ALA A 271 -14.28 -7.42 20.73
C ALA A 271 -15.57 -8.15 20.33
N THR A 272 -16.38 -7.58 19.43
CA THR A 272 -17.63 -8.20 18.93
C THR A 272 -17.39 -9.56 18.24
N VAL A 273 -16.19 -9.81 17.70
CA VAL A 273 -15.82 -11.10 17.08
C VAL A 273 -14.91 -11.98 17.95
N GLY A 274 -14.60 -11.56 19.19
CA GLY A 274 -13.82 -12.30 20.19
C GLY A 274 -12.30 -12.16 20.11
N ILE A 275 -11.78 -11.30 19.23
CA ILE A 275 -10.33 -11.16 18.96
C ILE A 275 -9.64 -10.24 19.99
N TYR A 276 -10.40 -9.40 20.69
CA TYR A 276 -9.90 -8.43 21.67
C TYR A 276 -10.79 -8.43 22.93
N GLN A 277 -10.22 -8.10 24.08
CA GLN A 277 -10.93 -7.85 25.33
C GLN A 277 -10.35 -6.60 26.02
N ASP A 278 -11.23 -5.75 26.54
CA ASP A 278 -10.86 -4.63 27.41
C ASP A 278 -10.42 -5.13 28.81
N GLY A 279 -9.59 -4.37 29.52
CA GLY A 279 -9.09 -4.70 30.88
C GLY A 279 -7.87 -5.64 30.98
N VAL A 280 -7.56 -6.45 29.96
CA VAL A 280 -6.46 -7.44 30.05
C VAL A 280 -5.06 -6.86 29.83
N MET A 281 -4.93 -5.67 29.22
CA MET A 281 -3.63 -5.15 28.79
C MET A 281 -2.80 -4.60 29.95
N LYS A 282 -1.51 -4.99 30.01
CA LYS A 282 -0.56 -4.54 31.03
C LYS A 282 0.55 -3.69 30.40
N ARG A 283 0.74 -2.48 30.90
CA ARG A 283 1.72 -1.50 30.42
C ARG A 283 3.15 -2.04 30.39
N ASP A 284 3.50 -2.74 31.45
CA ASP A 284 4.82 -3.29 31.73
C ASP A 284 4.70 -4.49 32.67
N ILE A 285 5.73 -5.33 32.65
CA ILE A 285 5.94 -6.42 33.62
C ILE A 285 7.25 -6.11 34.36
N ASP A 286 7.18 -5.91 35.67
CA ASP A 286 8.35 -5.57 36.51
C ASP A 286 9.16 -4.38 35.96
N GLY A 287 8.47 -3.36 35.43
CA GLY A 287 9.10 -2.18 34.83
C GLY A 287 9.64 -2.36 33.40
N LYS A 288 9.59 -3.56 32.82
CA LYS A 288 9.85 -3.78 31.39
C LYS A 288 8.60 -3.44 30.57
N GLU A 289 8.65 -2.32 29.85
CA GLU A 289 7.56 -1.84 29.00
C GLU A 289 7.13 -2.91 27.97
N THR A 290 5.82 -3.13 27.86
CA THR A 290 5.22 -3.94 26.80
C THR A 290 5.35 -3.19 25.48
N VAL A 291 6.03 -3.78 24.50
CA VAL A 291 6.24 -3.21 23.16
C VAL A 291 5.05 -3.50 22.26
N ALA A 292 4.43 -4.67 22.41
CA ALA A 292 3.17 -5.03 21.76
C ALA A 292 2.30 -5.96 22.61
N HIS A 293 0.98 -5.79 22.47
CA HIS A 293 -0.05 -6.65 23.02
C HIS A 293 -0.48 -7.64 21.93
N ILE A 294 -0.36 -8.94 22.20
CA ILE A 294 -0.70 -10.00 21.25
C ILE A 294 -1.91 -10.77 21.79
N PHE A 295 -2.95 -10.86 20.98
CA PHE A 295 -4.19 -11.58 21.26
C PHE A 295 -4.38 -12.71 20.23
N GLU A 296 -4.84 -13.88 20.67
CA GLU A 296 -5.11 -15.04 19.80
C GLU A 296 -6.48 -15.65 20.10
N TYR A 297 -7.32 -15.81 19.06
CA TYR A 297 -8.64 -16.43 19.17
C TYR A 297 -9.07 -17.04 17.82
N THR A 298 -9.81 -18.14 17.82
CA THR A 298 -10.33 -18.74 16.57
C THR A 298 -11.84 -18.46 16.46
N THR A 299 -12.23 -17.69 15.45
CA THR A 299 -13.61 -17.18 15.31
C THR A 299 -14.27 -17.60 14.01
N GLN A 300 -15.61 -17.74 14.03
CA GLN A 300 -16.47 -17.82 12.83
C GLN A 300 -17.23 -16.50 12.58
N LEU A 301 -17.09 -15.52 13.48
CA LEU A 301 -17.87 -14.29 13.45
C LEU A 301 -17.24 -13.25 12.52
N SER A 302 -18.08 -12.44 11.87
CA SER A 302 -17.59 -11.38 10.99
C SER A 302 -18.57 -10.22 10.93
N VAL A 303 -18.09 -8.99 11.04
CA VAL A 303 -18.90 -7.77 10.92
C VAL A 303 -18.74 -7.22 9.49
N THR A 304 -19.86 -6.99 8.82
CA THR A 304 -19.90 -6.39 7.47
C THR A 304 -19.59 -4.88 7.50
N PRO A 305 -19.23 -4.24 6.37
CA PRO A 305 -19.11 -2.78 6.29
C PRO A 305 -20.32 -2.03 6.86
N ASN A 306 -21.52 -2.56 6.60
CA ASN A 306 -22.81 -2.03 7.06
C ASN A 306 -23.07 -2.30 8.56
N GLN A 307 -22.06 -2.73 9.32
CA GLN A 307 -22.10 -2.99 10.77
C GLN A 307 -23.07 -4.13 11.17
N GLN A 308 -23.48 -4.97 10.22
CA GLN A 308 -24.27 -6.19 10.51
C GLN A 308 -23.33 -7.35 10.88
N LEU A 309 -23.61 -8.02 12.01
CA LEU A 309 -22.90 -9.20 12.47
C LEU A 309 -23.38 -10.45 11.74
N ILE A 310 -22.47 -11.13 11.06
CA ILE A 310 -22.66 -12.46 10.47
C ILE A 310 -22.26 -13.51 11.50
N ARG A 311 -23.16 -14.48 11.71
CA ARG A 311 -22.96 -15.68 12.54
C ARG A 311 -23.05 -16.93 11.66
N PRO A 312 -22.36 -18.03 11.99
CA PRO A 312 -22.65 -19.32 11.39
C PRO A 312 -24.05 -19.78 11.80
N HIS A 313 -24.82 -20.34 10.86
CA HIS A 313 -26.19 -20.79 11.11
C HIS A 313 -26.45 -22.24 10.70
N ASP A 314 -25.63 -22.78 9.79
CA ASP A 314 -25.76 -24.12 9.23
C ASP A 314 -24.41 -24.63 8.70
N ASP A 315 -24.37 -25.84 8.15
CA ASP A 315 -23.22 -26.39 7.43
C ASP A 315 -23.29 -26.13 5.91
N SER A 316 -23.94 -25.04 5.49
CA SER A 316 -23.96 -24.64 4.08
C SER A 316 -22.61 -24.06 3.63
N ALA A 317 -22.36 -24.11 2.32
CA ALA A 317 -21.22 -23.44 1.70
C ALA A 317 -21.28 -21.89 1.79
N SER A 318 -22.36 -21.33 2.33
CA SER A 318 -22.51 -19.89 2.64
C SER A 318 -21.86 -19.52 3.96
N THR A 319 -21.91 -20.42 4.96
CA THR A 319 -21.43 -20.19 6.33
C THR A 319 -19.92 -19.98 6.36
N LEU A 320 -19.46 -19.09 7.25
CA LEU A 320 -18.05 -18.80 7.43
C LEU A 320 -17.34 -19.92 8.23
N PRO A 321 -16.19 -20.42 7.77
CA PRO A 321 -15.40 -21.39 8.53
C PRO A 321 -14.75 -20.74 9.76
N PRO A 322 -14.24 -21.53 10.71
CA PRO A 322 -13.27 -21.04 11.69
C PRO A 322 -12.08 -20.36 11.01
N VAL A 323 -11.55 -19.30 11.62
CA VAL A 323 -10.32 -18.64 11.20
C VAL A 323 -9.48 -18.32 12.44
N GLN A 324 -8.21 -18.74 12.40
CA GLN A 324 -7.23 -18.47 13.45
C GLN A 324 -6.81 -17.00 13.35
N MET A 325 -7.25 -16.18 14.30
CA MET A 325 -6.96 -14.75 14.33
C MET A 325 -5.85 -14.45 15.34
N MET A 326 -4.90 -13.64 14.91
CA MET A 326 -3.90 -12.97 15.75
C MET A 326 -4.09 -11.47 15.64
N PHE A 327 -4.05 -10.76 16.75
CA PHE A 327 -4.10 -9.30 16.79
C PHE A 327 -2.91 -8.78 17.59
N CYS A 328 -2.07 -7.98 16.94
CA CYS A 328 -0.85 -7.39 17.48
C CYS A 328 -1.02 -5.87 17.55
N LEU A 329 -1.46 -5.38 18.71
CA LEU A 329 -1.57 -3.95 19.00
C LEU A 329 -0.26 -3.45 19.59
N LYS A 330 0.52 -2.68 18.81
CA LYS A 330 1.77 -2.11 19.30
C LYS A 330 1.50 -0.98 20.29
N GLN A 331 2.31 -0.87 21.33
CA GLN A 331 2.22 0.18 22.35
C GLN A 331 2.38 1.58 21.74
N LYS A 332 3.38 1.74 20.86
CA LYS A 332 3.80 3.03 20.27
C LYS A 332 3.71 3.01 18.75
N ASN A 333 3.30 4.13 18.16
CA ASN A 333 3.28 4.30 16.71
C ASN A 333 4.71 4.29 16.15
N SER A 334 5.06 3.21 15.44
CA SER A 334 6.42 2.89 15.02
C SER A 334 6.56 2.72 13.49
N LYS A 335 5.50 3.06 12.74
CA LYS A 335 5.36 3.03 11.27
C LYS A 335 5.30 1.63 10.64
N LYS A 336 4.86 1.59 9.37
CA LYS A 336 4.63 0.38 8.55
C LYS A 336 5.78 -0.65 8.63
N ILE A 337 7.02 -0.19 8.45
CA ILE A 337 8.20 -1.06 8.39
C ILE A 337 8.37 -1.85 9.71
N ASN A 338 8.10 -1.23 10.85
CA ASN A 338 8.11 -1.90 12.14
C ASN A 338 6.93 -2.87 12.33
N SER A 339 5.74 -2.55 11.82
CA SER A 339 4.60 -3.50 11.78
C SER A 339 4.94 -4.74 10.95
N HIS A 340 5.63 -4.57 9.82
CA HIS A 340 6.16 -5.68 9.03
C HIS A 340 7.27 -6.45 9.77
N ARG A 341 7.98 -5.83 10.72
CA ARG A 341 9.01 -6.52 11.52
C ARG A 341 8.38 -7.43 12.58
N TRP A 342 7.30 -6.99 13.23
CA TRP A 342 6.44 -7.87 14.03
C TRP A 342 5.87 -9.02 13.18
N LEU A 343 5.39 -8.73 11.96
CA LEU A 343 4.87 -9.77 11.06
C LEU A 343 5.93 -10.81 10.68
N PHE A 344 7.06 -10.41 10.09
CA PHE A 344 8.00 -11.35 9.48
C PHE A 344 9.04 -11.91 10.46
N THR A 345 9.46 -11.13 11.47
CA THR A 345 10.59 -11.48 12.35
C THR A 345 10.13 -12.08 13.67
N ALA A 346 8.99 -11.65 14.21
CA ALA A 346 8.37 -12.28 15.38
C ALA A 346 7.41 -13.41 14.96
N ILE A 347 6.27 -13.05 14.36
CA ILE A 347 5.16 -13.99 14.12
C ILE A 347 5.52 -15.03 13.04
N GLY A 348 5.98 -14.56 11.87
CA GLY A 348 6.39 -15.41 10.75
C GLY A 348 7.57 -16.34 11.09
N ARG A 349 8.45 -15.96 12.04
CA ARG A 349 9.56 -16.81 12.47
C ARG A 349 9.08 -18.02 13.28
N ILE A 350 8.05 -17.84 14.11
CA ILE A 350 7.46 -18.92 14.92
C ILE A 350 6.53 -19.81 14.07
N LEU A 351 5.75 -19.21 13.16
CA LEU A 351 4.80 -19.94 12.31
C LEU A 351 5.44 -20.58 11.07
N ASN A 352 6.61 -20.09 10.64
CA ASN A 352 7.33 -20.46 9.41
C ASN A 352 6.40 -20.69 8.19
N PRO A 353 5.59 -19.69 7.79
CA PRO A 353 4.58 -19.86 6.76
C PRO A 353 5.22 -20.05 5.37
N GLU A 354 4.59 -20.81 4.47
CA GLU A 354 5.09 -20.89 3.09
C GLU A 354 4.88 -19.55 2.34
N VAL A 355 3.70 -18.94 2.47
CA VAL A 355 3.35 -17.64 1.85
C VAL A 355 2.74 -16.67 2.85
N CYS A 356 3.29 -15.45 2.90
CA CYS A 356 2.69 -14.31 3.57
C CYS A 356 1.93 -13.45 2.55
N ILE A 357 0.66 -13.11 2.82
CA ILE A 357 -0.11 -12.10 2.08
C ILE A 357 -0.11 -10.81 2.89
N LEU A 358 0.03 -9.66 2.23
CA LEU A 358 -0.09 -8.32 2.83
C LEU A 358 -1.35 -7.62 2.30
N LEU A 359 -2.11 -7.04 3.23
CA LEU A 359 -3.26 -6.17 3.00
C LEU A 359 -3.11 -4.94 3.90
N ASP A 360 -3.34 -3.73 3.36
CA ASP A 360 -3.58 -2.56 4.21
C ASP A 360 -5.09 -2.46 4.53
N ALA A 361 -5.44 -2.09 5.76
CA ALA A 361 -6.81 -1.85 6.18
C ALA A 361 -7.51 -0.82 5.27
N GLY A 362 -8.80 -1.03 5.04
CA GLY A 362 -9.59 -0.36 3.99
C GLY A 362 -9.63 -1.15 2.67
N THR A 363 -8.58 -1.92 2.34
CA THR A 363 -8.50 -2.70 1.10
C THR A 363 -9.40 -3.94 1.17
N LYS A 364 -10.34 -4.05 0.23
CA LYS A 364 -11.27 -5.17 0.11
C LYS A 364 -10.75 -6.19 -0.92
N PRO A 365 -10.27 -7.38 -0.52
CA PRO A 365 -9.96 -8.43 -1.48
C PRO A 365 -11.26 -8.91 -2.17
N GLY A 366 -11.21 -9.04 -3.49
CA GLY A 366 -12.30 -9.59 -4.30
C GLY A 366 -12.53 -11.09 -4.07
N PRO A 367 -13.62 -11.67 -4.61
CA PRO A 367 -13.91 -13.10 -4.46
C PRO A 367 -12.78 -13.96 -5.02
N LYS A 368 -12.31 -14.93 -4.23
CA LYS A 368 -11.15 -15.81 -4.54
C LYS A 368 -9.82 -15.12 -4.83
N SER A 369 -9.69 -13.81 -4.60
CA SER A 369 -8.43 -13.09 -4.83
C SER A 369 -7.25 -13.62 -4.01
N LEU A 370 -7.48 -14.08 -2.78
CA LEU A 370 -6.42 -14.66 -1.94
C LEU A 370 -6.02 -16.07 -2.42
N LEU A 371 -7.00 -16.87 -2.86
CA LEU A 371 -6.77 -18.16 -3.51
C LEU A 371 -5.92 -17.98 -4.79
N ALA A 372 -6.27 -17.00 -5.65
CA ALA A 372 -5.54 -16.73 -6.87
C ALA A 372 -4.08 -16.31 -6.63
N LEU A 373 -3.78 -15.59 -5.53
CA LEU A 373 -2.39 -15.33 -5.11
C LEU A 373 -1.68 -16.62 -4.72
N TRP A 374 -2.28 -17.43 -3.83
CA TRP A 374 -1.72 -18.70 -3.39
C TRP A 374 -1.47 -19.69 -4.55
N GLU A 375 -2.42 -19.82 -5.48
CA GLU A 375 -2.27 -20.60 -6.71
C GLU A 375 -1.10 -20.13 -7.59
N GLY A 376 -0.66 -18.88 -7.46
CA GLY A 376 0.60 -18.39 -8.03
C GLY A 376 1.81 -19.13 -7.46
N PHE A 377 1.94 -19.13 -6.13
CA PHE A 377 3.06 -19.74 -5.41
C PHE A 377 3.03 -21.27 -5.40
N TYR A 378 1.85 -21.89 -5.38
CA TYR A 378 1.69 -23.33 -5.40
C TYR A 378 2.14 -23.94 -6.74
N ASN A 379 1.84 -23.27 -7.86
CA ASN A 379 2.19 -23.74 -9.21
C ASN A 379 3.62 -23.35 -9.64
N ASP A 380 4.28 -22.40 -8.98
CA ASP A 380 5.64 -21.97 -9.32
C ASP A 380 6.53 -21.87 -8.07
N LYS A 381 7.33 -22.91 -7.84
CA LYS A 381 8.24 -23.04 -6.68
C LYS A 381 9.33 -21.96 -6.62
N ASP A 382 9.66 -21.32 -7.75
CA ASP A 382 10.70 -20.30 -7.89
C ASP A 382 10.09 -18.87 -7.89
N LEU A 383 8.77 -18.74 -7.74
CA LEU A 383 8.09 -17.48 -7.46
C LEU A 383 8.36 -17.04 -6.02
N GLY A 384 8.94 -15.86 -5.84
CA GLY A 384 9.26 -15.30 -4.52
C GLY A 384 8.32 -14.20 -4.06
N GLY A 385 7.59 -13.55 -4.97
CA GLY A 385 6.56 -12.56 -4.64
C GLY A 385 5.56 -12.32 -5.78
N ALA A 386 4.37 -11.84 -5.44
CA ALA A 386 3.30 -11.53 -6.39
C ALA A 386 2.41 -10.37 -5.91
N CYS A 387 1.64 -9.76 -6.81
CA CYS A 387 0.56 -8.84 -6.45
C CYS A 387 -0.67 -9.03 -7.34
N GLY A 388 -1.83 -8.65 -6.81
CA GLY A 388 -3.08 -8.59 -7.55
C GLY A 388 -3.29 -7.24 -8.25
N GLU A 389 -4.41 -7.11 -8.96
CA GLU A 389 -4.91 -5.85 -9.50
C GLU A 389 -5.49 -5.00 -8.36
N ILE A 390 -4.80 -3.92 -7.98
CA ILE A 390 -5.40 -2.88 -7.12
C ILE A 390 -6.17 -1.91 -8.02
N HIS A 391 -7.45 -1.66 -7.69
CA HIS A 391 -8.26 -0.66 -8.38
C HIS A 391 -9.10 0.20 -7.42
N ALA A 392 -9.45 1.40 -7.88
CA ALA A 392 -10.20 2.36 -7.10
C ALA A 392 -11.64 1.89 -6.81
N MET A 393 -12.16 2.25 -5.63
CA MET A 393 -13.57 2.12 -5.29
C MET A 393 -14.40 3.18 -6.02
N LEU A 394 -15.17 2.74 -7.02
CA LEU A 394 -15.98 3.62 -7.89
C LEU A 394 -17.30 4.06 -7.26
N GLY A 395 -17.71 3.48 -6.13
CA GLY A 395 -19.01 3.70 -5.50
C GLY A 395 -20.18 3.00 -6.23
N LYS A 396 -21.35 2.95 -5.59
CA LYS A 396 -22.56 2.34 -6.16
C LYS A 396 -23.01 3.11 -7.39
N GLY A 397 -22.95 2.48 -8.57
CA GLY A 397 -23.26 3.12 -9.85
C GLY A 397 -22.19 4.10 -10.33
N TRP A 398 -20.91 3.85 -10.00
CA TRP A 398 -19.75 4.64 -10.43
C TRP A 398 -19.74 6.12 -10.01
N LYS A 399 -20.56 6.50 -9.02
CA LYS A 399 -20.72 7.89 -8.55
C LYS A 399 -19.41 8.58 -8.18
N ASN A 400 -18.39 7.86 -7.72
CA ASN A 400 -17.13 8.48 -7.31
C ASN A 400 -16.33 9.02 -8.53
N LEU A 401 -16.59 8.54 -9.75
CA LEU A 401 -16.00 9.06 -10.99
C LEU A 401 -16.50 10.46 -11.38
N LEU A 402 -17.51 10.99 -10.69
CA LEU A 402 -17.90 12.41 -10.79
C LEU A 402 -16.83 13.33 -10.20
N ASN A 403 -16.01 12.84 -9.27
CA ASN A 403 -14.80 13.54 -8.84
C ASN A 403 -13.68 13.25 -9.86
N PRO A 404 -13.19 14.26 -10.61
CA PRO A 404 -12.23 14.02 -11.68
C PRO A 404 -10.86 13.57 -11.15
N LEU A 405 -10.50 13.88 -9.89
CA LEU A 405 -9.29 13.33 -9.24
C LEU A 405 -9.40 11.82 -9.03
N VAL A 406 -10.58 11.31 -8.64
CA VAL A 406 -10.82 9.87 -8.50
C VAL A 406 -10.79 9.20 -9.88
N ALA A 407 -11.39 9.82 -10.89
CA ALA A 407 -11.37 9.31 -12.26
C ALA A 407 -9.95 9.23 -12.85
N ALA A 408 -9.14 10.29 -12.71
CA ALA A 408 -7.76 10.28 -13.17
C ALA A 408 -6.91 9.17 -12.50
N GLN A 409 -7.08 8.97 -11.19
CA GLN A 409 -6.40 7.90 -10.45
C GLN A 409 -6.88 6.50 -10.88
N ASN A 410 -8.19 6.31 -11.10
CA ASN A 410 -8.73 5.05 -11.61
C ASN A 410 -8.16 4.69 -12.99
N PHE A 411 -8.07 5.67 -13.90
CA PHE A 411 -7.46 5.46 -15.22
C PHE A 411 -5.99 5.04 -15.12
N GLU A 412 -5.21 5.75 -14.30
CA GLU A 412 -3.79 5.46 -14.08
C GLU A 412 -3.55 4.04 -13.54
N TYR A 413 -4.28 3.62 -12.49
CA TYR A 413 -4.19 2.26 -11.98
C TYR A 413 -4.55 1.22 -13.04
N LYS A 414 -5.62 1.46 -13.83
CA LYS A 414 -6.05 0.52 -14.87
C LYS A 414 -4.99 0.37 -15.96
N ILE A 415 -4.48 1.47 -16.53
CA ILE A 415 -3.42 1.40 -17.54
C ILE A 415 -2.16 0.75 -16.98
N SER A 416 -1.74 1.07 -15.75
CA SER A 416 -0.54 0.43 -15.17
C SER A 416 -0.72 -1.07 -14.90
N ASN A 417 -1.92 -1.50 -14.49
CA ASN A 417 -2.27 -2.92 -14.34
C ASN A 417 -2.46 -3.66 -15.69
N ILE A 418 -2.74 -2.95 -16.78
CA ILE A 418 -2.99 -3.51 -18.12
C ILE A 418 -1.72 -3.54 -18.98
N LEU A 419 -0.79 -2.60 -18.78
CA LEU A 419 0.42 -2.45 -19.58
C LEU A 419 1.70 -2.69 -18.77
N ASP A 420 1.93 -1.88 -17.72
CA ASP A 420 3.21 -1.87 -17.00
C ASP A 420 3.41 -3.16 -16.20
N LYS A 421 2.42 -3.58 -15.41
CA LYS A 421 2.49 -4.80 -14.59
C LYS A 421 2.62 -6.07 -15.45
N PRO A 422 1.86 -6.23 -16.55
CA PRO A 422 2.10 -7.28 -17.54
C PRO A 422 3.49 -7.27 -18.17
N LEU A 423 4.04 -6.10 -18.53
CA LEU A 423 5.41 -5.97 -19.04
C LEU A 423 6.45 -6.43 -18.01
N GLU A 424 6.43 -5.89 -16.79
CA GLU A 424 7.40 -6.25 -15.75
C GLU A 424 7.30 -7.72 -15.33
N SER A 425 6.07 -8.25 -15.26
CA SER A 425 5.76 -9.66 -14.98
C SER A 425 6.24 -10.61 -16.10
N SER A 426 6.31 -10.13 -17.34
CA SER A 426 6.86 -10.89 -18.47
C SER A 426 8.36 -11.11 -18.35
N PHE A 427 9.10 -10.11 -17.85
CA PHE A 427 10.53 -10.23 -17.56
C PHE A 427 10.81 -11.00 -16.25
N GLY A 428 9.85 -10.99 -15.31
CA GLY A 428 9.96 -11.66 -14.01
C GLY A 428 10.49 -10.76 -12.88
N TYR A 429 10.53 -9.45 -13.08
CA TYR A 429 10.91 -8.46 -12.07
C TYR A 429 9.88 -7.32 -12.06
N VAL A 430 8.79 -7.53 -11.31
CA VAL A 430 7.81 -6.49 -10.99
C VAL A 430 8.46 -5.44 -10.09
N SER A 431 8.56 -4.18 -10.53
CA SER A 431 9.36 -3.15 -9.84
C SER A 431 8.75 -2.63 -8.54
N VAL A 432 7.49 -2.98 -8.29
CA VAL A 432 6.77 -2.76 -7.03
C VAL A 432 5.65 -3.79 -6.91
N LEU A 433 5.63 -4.52 -5.80
CA LEU A 433 4.48 -5.27 -5.30
C LEU A 433 3.88 -4.46 -4.15
N PRO A 434 2.73 -3.77 -4.32
CA PRO A 434 2.26 -2.82 -3.33
C PRO A 434 1.90 -3.48 -2.00
N GLY A 435 2.36 -2.92 -0.87
CA GLY A 435 2.05 -3.44 0.47
C GLY A 435 0.53 -3.60 0.72
N ALA A 436 -0.29 -2.70 0.17
CA ALA A 436 -1.74 -2.74 0.28
C ALA A 436 -2.41 -3.99 -0.31
N PHE A 437 -1.80 -4.63 -1.33
CA PHE A 437 -2.25 -5.94 -1.79
C PHE A 437 -1.16 -6.72 -2.55
N SER A 438 -0.32 -7.43 -1.79
CA SER A 438 0.77 -8.25 -2.32
C SER A 438 0.94 -9.55 -1.54
N ALA A 439 1.82 -10.43 -2.00
CA ALA A 439 2.17 -11.67 -1.32
C ALA A 439 3.64 -12.02 -1.58
N TYR A 440 4.26 -12.70 -0.63
CA TYR A 440 5.68 -13.05 -0.62
C TYR A 440 5.86 -14.47 -0.09
N ARG A 441 6.74 -15.26 -0.70
CA ARG A 441 7.15 -16.56 -0.15
C ARG A 441 8.15 -16.32 0.98
N TYR A 442 7.90 -16.84 2.18
CA TYR A 442 8.67 -16.45 3.37
C TYR A 442 10.17 -16.74 3.22
N ARG A 443 10.53 -17.96 2.77
CA ARG A 443 11.94 -18.32 2.49
C ARG A 443 12.62 -17.48 1.39
N ALA A 444 11.86 -16.82 0.52
CA ALA A 444 12.41 -15.93 -0.51
C ALA A 444 12.83 -14.57 0.07
N ILE A 445 12.02 -13.99 0.97
CA ILE A 445 12.32 -12.69 1.61
C ILE A 445 13.36 -12.78 2.74
N MET A 446 13.48 -13.92 3.43
CA MET A 446 14.41 -14.09 4.56
C MET A 446 15.89 -13.83 4.24
N GLY A 447 16.64 -13.29 5.20
CA GLY A 447 18.01 -12.80 5.04
C GLY A 447 18.06 -11.42 4.38
N ARG A 448 19.06 -11.17 3.52
CA ARG A 448 19.34 -9.87 2.88
C ARG A 448 18.11 -9.07 2.42
N PRO A 449 17.07 -9.64 1.76
CA PRO A 449 15.92 -8.83 1.32
C PRO A 449 15.15 -8.20 2.48
N LEU A 450 14.89 -8.94 3.57
CA LEU A 450 14.30 -8.40 4.79
C LEU A 450 15.27 -7.50 5.58
N GLU A 451 16.56 -7.84 5.65
CA GLU A 451 17.56 -6.96 6.29
C GLU A 451 17.56 -5.58 5.62
N GLN A 452 17.67 -5.55 4.29
CA GLN A 452 17.69 -4.32 3.49
C GLN A 452 16.35 -3.58 3.51
N TYR A 453 15.23 -4.27 3.74
CA TYR A 453 13.92 -3.67 3.97
C TYR A 453 13.81 -3.00 5.35
N PHE A 454 14.23 -3.70 6.42
CA PHE A 454 14.17 -3.19 7.79
C PHE A 454 15.21 -2.12 8.12
N HIS A 455 16.19 -1.86 7.25
CA HIS A 455 17.05 -0.68 7.34
C HIS A 455 16.28 0.67 7.39
N GLY A 456 15.01 0.69 6.96
CA GLY A 456 14.10 1.83 7.10
C GLY A 456 13.35 1.91 8.44
N ASP A 457 13.49 0.93 9.34
CA ASP A 457 12.83 0.93 10.66
C ASP A 457 13.52 1.92 11.61
N HIS A 458 12.78 2.93 12.07
CA HIS A 458 13.26 3.92 13.03
C HIS A 458 13.69 3.30 14.37
N THR A 459 13.06 2.21 14.81
CA THR A 459 13.44 1.53 16.06
C THR A 459 14.80 0.85 15.95
N LEU A 460 15.18 0.39 14.74
CA LEU A 460 16.52 -0.15 14.46
C LEU A 460 17.60 0.92 14.29
N ALA A 461 17.26 2.21 14.19
CA ALA A 461 18.23 3.28 13.99
C ALA A 461 19.31 3.31 15.08
N LYS A 462 18.88 3.16 16.35
CA LYS A 462 19.77 3.11 17.52
C LYS A 462 20.68 1.88 17.56
N ILE A 463 20.21 0.75 17.00
CA ILE A 463 20.94 -0.53 16.97
C ILE A 463 21.95 -0.55 15.81
N LEU A 464 21.56 -0.02 14.64
CA LEU A 464 22.38 0.00 13.42
C LEU A 464 23.31 1.22 13.34
N GLY A 465 23.12 2.25 14.17
CA GLY A 465 23.95 3.46 14.25
C GLY A 465 24.07 4.15 12.89
N LYS A 466 25.32 4.37 12.42
CA LYS A 466 25.60 4.94 11.08
C LYS A 466 25.02 4.13 9.92
N LYS A 467 24.68 2.84 10.11
CA LYS A 467 24.02 2.00 9.10
C LYS A 467 22.48 2.04 9.21
N GLY A 468 21.91 2.59 10.28
CA GLY A 468 20.46 2.75 10.48
C GLY A 468 19.92 4.02 9.81
N ILE A 469 18.59 4.12 9.66
CA ILE A 469 17.95 5.22 8.93
C ILE A 469 18.41 6.60 9.40
N GLU A 470 18.62 6.84 10.70
CA GLU A 470 19.07 8.14 11.23
C GLU A 470 20.41 8.60 10.64
N GLY A 471 21.39 7.70 10.50
CA GLY A 471 22.71 7.96 9.90
C GLY A 471 22.72 8.03 8.38
N MET A 472 21.60 7.81 7.70
CA MET A 472 21.53 7.81 6.24
C MET A 472 21.42 9.21 5.64
N ASN A 473 21.99 9.37 4.43
CA ASN A 473 21.76 10.55 3.61
C ASN A 473 20.29 10.64 3.15
N ILE A 474 19.85 11.85 2.80
CA ILE A 474 18.45 12.13 2.43
C ILE A 474 17.98 11.35 1.20
N PHE A 475 18.89 10.94 0.31
CA PHE A 475 18.58 10.08 -0.83
C PHE A 475 18.17 8.67 -0.37
N LYS A 476 18.99 8.02 0.48
CA LYS A 476 18.64 6.73 1.11
C LYS A 476 17.39 6.84 1.99
N LYS A 477 17.16 7.98 2.68
CA LYS A 477 15.88 8.19 3.41
C LYS A 477 14.66 8.26 2.48
N ASN A 478 14.76 8.93 1.33
CA ASN A 478 13.66 8.94 0.34
C ASN A 478 13.43 7.56 -0.30
N MET A 479 14.46 6.73 -0.46
CA MET A 479 14.34 5.35 -0.94
C MET A 479 13.37 4.51 -0.09
N PHE A 480 13.39 4.69 1.24
CA PHE A 480 12.45 4.05 2.19
C PHE A 480 11.05 4.68 2.25
N LEU A 481 10.71 5.59 1.33
CA LEU A 481 9.31 6.00 1.05
C LEU A 481 8.65 5.11 -0.03
N ALA A 482 9.41 4.17 -0.61
CA ALA A 482 8.94 3.13 -1.51
C ALA A 482 9.70 1.82 -1.21
N GLU A 483 9.74 1.44 0.06
CA GLU A 483 10.41 0.26 0.61
C GLU A 483 10.01 -1.05 -0.07
N ASP A 484 8.75 -1.15 -0.51
CA ASP A 484 8.23 -2.28 -1.29
C ASP A 484 9.05 -2.51 -2.58
N ARG A 485 9.57 -1.44 -3.21
CA ARG A 485 10.44 -1.51 -4.41
C ARG A 485 11.81 -2.10 -4.08
N ILE A 486 12.36 -1.75 -2.92
CA ILE A 486 13.66 -2.25 -2.46
C ILE A 486 13.56 -3.77 -2.25
N LEU A 487 12.49 -4.23 -1.58
CA LEU A 487 12.24 -5.66 -1.36
C LEU A 487 12.10 -6.42 -2.69
N CYS A 488 11.41 -5.83 -3.67
CA CYS A 488 11.30 -6.40 -5.01
C CYS A 488 12.67 -6.58 -5.68
N PHE A 489 13.53 -5.56 -5.63
CA PHE A 489 14.88 -5.64 -6.20
C PHE A 489 15.76 -6.66 -5.48
N GLU A 490 15.87 -6.59 -4.14
CA GLU A 490 16.74 -7.46 -3.35
C GLU A 490 16.36 -8.94 -3.45
N LEU A 491 15.07 -9.24 -3.57
CA LEU A 491 14.59 -10.61 -3.71
C LEU A 491 14.96 -11.21 -5.08
N VAL A 492 14.85 -10.45 -6.18
CA VAL A 492 15.27 -10.93 -7.50
C VAL A 492 16.79 -10.99 -7.63
N ALA A 493 17.50 -10.03 -7.03
CA ALA A 493 18.97 -10.00 -6.95
C ALA A 493 19.57 -10.88 -5.83
N LYS A 494 18.76 -11.74 -5.19
CA LYS A 494 19.20 -12.56 -4.05
C LYS A 494 20.26 -13.57 -4.49
N ALA A 495 21.44 -13.51 -3.88
CA ALA A 495 22.59 -14.32 -4.28
C ALA A 495 22.28 -15.83 -4.21
N GLY A 496 22.79 -16.59 -5.19
CA GLY A 496 22.56 -18.04 -5.33
C GLY A 496 21.10 -18.46 -5.55
N SER A 497 20.15 -17.51 -5.62
CA SER A 497 18.71 -17.78 -5.73
C SER A 497 18.16 -17.31 -7.08
N LYS A 498 17.12 -17.96 -7.58
CA LYS A 498 16.42 -17.62 -8.84
C LYS A 498 14.99 -17.12 -8.61
N TRP A 499 14.77 -16.44 -7.48
CA TRP A 499 13.46 -15.89 -7.13
C TRP A 499 13.03 -14.84 -8.16
N HIS A 500 11.77 -14.93 -8.58
CA HIS A 500 11.19 -13.96 -9.50
C HIS A 500 9.83 -13.49 -9.01
N LEU A 501 9.33 -12.44 -9.67
CA LEU A 501 8.10 -11.74 -9.31
C LEU A 501 7.10 -11.80 -10.46
N THR A 502 5.82 -11.90 -10.13
CA THR A 502 4.73 -11.95 -11.12
C THR A 502 3.56 -11.06 -10.71
N TYR A 503 2.80 -10.60 -11.70
CA TYR A 503 1.50 -9.99 -11.52
C TYR A 503 0.39 -11.03 -11.76
N ILE A 504 -0.66 -11.05 -10.94
CA ILE A 504 -1.73 -12.05 -10.98
C ILE A 504 -3.08 -11.37 -11.24
N LYS A 505 -3.42 -11.21 -12.53
CA LYS A 505 -4.68 -10.63 -13.04
C LYS A 505 -5.97 -11.18 -12.41
N ALA A 506 -5.97 -12.47 -12.05
CA ALA A 506 -7.12 -13.14 -11.44
C ALA A 506 -7.36 -12.72 -9.97
N SER A 507 -6.35 -12.15 -9.31
CA SER A 507 -6.47 -11.60 -7.97
C SER A 507 -6.74 -10.10 -8.05
N LYS A 508 -7.79 -9.62 -7.37
CA LYS A 508 -8.18 -8.19 -7.35
C LYS A 508 -8.41 -7.67 -5.94
N GLY A 509 -8.03 -6.42 -5.69
CA GLY A 509 -8.28 -5.66 -4.47
C GLY A 509 -8.90 -4.30 -4.79
N GLU A 510 -10.03 -3.99 -4.15
CA GLU A 510 -10.63 -2.66 -4.19
C GLU A 510 -10.05 -1.80 -3.06
N THR A 511 -9.59 -0.58 -3.36
CA THR A 511 -9.11 0.39 -2.37
C THR A 511 -9.73 1.78 -2.61
N ASP A 512 -9.92 2.57 -1.56
CA ASP A 512 -10.22 4.00 -1.70
C ASP A 512 -8.98 4.81 -2.12
N VAL A 513 -9.23 6.06 -2.57
CA VAL A 513 -8.21 6.95 -3.17
C VAL A 513 -8.44 8.39 -2.70
N PRO A 514 -7.40 9.23 -2.59
CA PRO A 514 -7.54 10.63 -2.21
C PRO A 514 -8.55 11.39 -3.08
N GLU A 515 -9.65 11.81 -2.47
CA GLU A 515 -10.68 12.62 -3.12
C GLU A 515 -10.33 14.13 -3.14
N GLY A 516 -9.45 14.57 -2.23
CA GLY A 516 -9.08 15.97 -2.05
C GLY A 516 -7.65 16.31 -2.48
N ALA A 517 -7.48 17.42 -3.22
CA ALA A 517 -6.19 17.83 -3.79
C ALA A 517 -5.02 17.89 -2.78
N ALA A 518 -5.25 18.39 -1.56
CA ALA A 518 -4.19 18.52 -0.55
C ALA A 518 -3.70 17.17 0.02
N GLU A 519 -4.52 16.14 -0.03
CA GLU A 519 -4.15 14.76 0.33
C GLU A 519 -3.47 14.08 -0.86
N PHE A 520 -4.05 14.22 -2.05
CA PHE A 520 -3.52 13.71 -3.31
C PHE A 520 -2.08 14.19 -3.57
N ILE A 521 -1.80 15.49 -3.43
CA ILE A 521 -0.43 16.04 -3.53
C ILE A 521 0.51 15.39 -2.49
N GLY A 522 0.04 15.18 -1.26
CA GLY A 522 0.83 14.57 -0.18
C GLY A 522 1.17 13.10 -0.43
N GLN A 523 0.19 12.30 -0.90
CA GLN A 523 0.42 10.92 -1.35
C GLN A 523 1.45 10.90 -2.50
N ARG A 524 1.30 11.81 -3.46
CA ARG A 524 2.09 11.82 -4.68
C ARG A 524 3.53 12.29 -4.47
N ARG A 525 3.79 13.21 -3.52
CA ARG A 525 5.16 13.50 -3.04
C ARG A 525 5.89 12.21 -2.61
N ARG A 526 5.24 11.40 -1.77
CA ARG A 526 5.81 10.15 -1.24
C ARG A 526 6.15 9.18 -2.38
N TRP A 527 5.18 8.96 -3.28
CA TRP A 527 5.29 7.98 -4.36
C TRP A 527 6.30 8.36 -5.45
N LEU A 528 6.34 9.65 -5.85
CA LEU A 528 7.28 10.15 -6.85
C LEU A 528 8.72 10.09 -6.32
N ASN A 529 8.97 10.66 -5.14
CA ASN A 529 10.33 10.70 -4.57
C ASN A 529 10.84 9.29 -4.23
N GLY A 530 10.01 8.46 -3.61
CA GLY A 530 10.35 7.06 -3.31
C GLY A 530 10.62 6.24 -4.56
N SER A 531 9.77 6.36 -5.60
CA SER A 531 9.98 5.62 -6.85
C SER A 531 11.24 6.06 -7.60
N PHE A 532 11.56 7.36 -7.63
CA PHE A 532 12.80 7.85 -8.23
C PHE A 532 14.04 7.34 -7.48
N ALA A 533 14.05 7.47 -6.14
CA ALA A 533 15.17 7.03 -5.31
C ALA A 533 15.41 5.51 -5.40
N ALA A 534 14.35 4.70 -5.28
CA ALA A 534 14.44 3.24 -5.39
C ALA A 534 14.73 2.75 -6.82
N GLY A 535 14.24 3.46 -7.85
CA GLY A 535 14.56 3.19 -9.25
C GLY A 535 16.06 3.39 -9.53
N VAL A 536 16.60 4.55 -9.17
CA VAL A 536 18.04 4.85 -9.30
C VAL A 536 18.90 3.89 -8.45
N TYR A 537 18.47 3.54 -7.23
CA TYR A 537 19.14 2.49 -6.44
C TYR A 537 19.20 1.15 -7.20
N SER A 538 18.08 0.71 -7.77
CA SER A 538 17.99 -0.56 -8.51
C SER A 538 18.87 -0.57 -9.75
N LEU A 539 19.00 0.57 -10.45
CA LEU A 539 19.87 0.72 -11.60
C LEU A 539 21.36 0.68 -11.20
N LEU A 540 21.76 1.45 -10.18
CA LEU A 540 23.15 1.47 -9.68
C LEU A 540 23.60 0.10 -9.15
N HIS A 541 22.70 -0.68 -8.56
CA HIS A 541 23.01 -1.98 -7.99
C HIS A 541 22.76 -3.15 -8.94
N PHE A 542 22.36 -2.91 -10.19
CA PHE A 542 21.94 -3.97 -11.15
C PHE A 542 22.98 -5.08 -11.30
N GLY A 543 24.28 -4.77 -11.19
CA GLY A 543 25.36 -5.77 -11.19
C GLY A 543 25.18 -6.91 -10.19
N ARG A 544 24.41 -6.74 -9.10
CA ARG A 544 24.10 -7.82 -8.15
C ARG A 544 23.19 -8.90 -8.73
N MET A 545 22.45 -8.64 -9.81
CA MET A 545 21.69 -9.66 -10.55
C MET A 545 22.61 -10.78 -11.06
N TYR A 546 23.89 -10.49 -11.39
CA TYR A 546 24.87 -11.50 -11.80
C TYR A 546 25.34 -12.43 -10.67
N LYS A 547 25.05 -12.11 -9.39
CA LYS A 547 25.30 -13.01 -8.25
C LYS A 547 24.10 -13.92 -7.94
N SER A 548 22.98 -13.77 -8.66
CA SER A 548 21.79 -14.62 -8.55
C SER A 548 21.97 -15.96 -9.29
N GLY A 549 21.00 -16.87 -9.11
CA GLY A 549 20.90 -18.13 -9.85
C GLY A 549 20.05 -18.05 -11.13
N HIS A 550 19.76 -16.86 -11.66
CA HIS A 550 18.93 -16.70 -12.87
C HIS A 550 19.63 -17.15 -14.15
N ASN A 551 18.88 -17.74 -15.08
CA ASN A 551 19.42 -18.24 -16.35
C ASN A 551 19.69 -17.10 -17.36
N ILE A 552 20.48 -17.40 -18.39
CA ILE A 552 20.93 -16.43 -19.41
C ILE A 552 19.75 -15.72 -20.10
N ILE A 553 18.66 -16.44 -20.40
CA ILE A 553 17.47 -15.87 -21.06
C ILE A 553 16.79 -14.84 -20.16
N ARG A 554 16.61 -15.14 -18.87
CA ARG A 554 16.04 -14.19 -17.90
C ARG A 554 16.99 -13.01 -17.64
N MET A 555 18.29 -13.26 -17.56
CA MET A 555 19.30 -12.19 -17.46
C MET A 555 19.27 -11.25 -18.68
N PHE A 556 19.09 -11.75 -19.89
CA PHE A 556 18.87 -10.93 -21.09
C PHE A 556 17.63 -10.03 -20.93
N PHE A 557 16.49 -10.59 -20.51
CA PHE A 557 15.27 -9.79 -20.30
C PHE A 557 15.40 -8.76 -19.16
N PHE A 558 16.19 -9.04 -18.12
CA PHE A 558 16.54 -8.03 -17.11
C PHE A 558 17.36 -6.87 -17.68
N HIS A 559 18.23 -7.09 -18.67
CA HIS A 559 18.92 -5.98 -19.37
C HIS A 559 17.95 -5.16 -20.24
N VAL A 560 17.01 -5.82 -20.94
CA VAL A 560 15.95 -5.12 -21.68
C VAL A 560 15.13 -4.23 -20.74
N GLN A 561 14.75 -4.76 -19.57
CA GLN A 561 14.03 -3.99 -18.55
C GLN A 561 14.89 -2.87 -17.93
N MET A 562 16.19 -3.09 -17.73
CA MET A 562 17.12 -2.04 -17.25
C MET A 562 17.18 -0.88 -18.24
N LEU A 563 17.36 -1.16 -19.54
CA LEU A 563 17.41 -0.14 -20.60
C LEU A 563 16.09 0.63 -20.69
N TYR A 564 14.96 -0.09 -20.63
CA TYR A 564 13.62 0.50 -20.55
C TYR A 564 13.48 1.44 -19.33
N ASN A 565 13.92 1.01 -18.14
CA ASN A 565 13.85 1.81 -16.91
C ASN A 565 14.78 3.03 -16.93
N ILE A 566 15.97 2.94 -17.55
CA ILE A 566 16.88 4.08 -17.77
C ILE A 566 16.19 5.12 -18.65
N PHE A 567 15.68 4.70 -19.82
CA PHE A 567 15.00 5.59 -20.76
C PHE A 567 13.74 6.24 -20.16
N GLN A 568 12.93 5.45 -19.43
CA GLN A 568 11.75 5.92 -18.73
C GLN A 568 12.09 6.95 -17.64
N THR A 569 13.24 6.81 -16.97
CA THR A 569 13.74 7.74 -15.94
C THR A 569 14.24 9.05 -16.57
N ILE A 570 14.91 8.99 -17.74
CA ILE A 570 15.33 10.18 -18.50
C ILE A 570 14.11 10.99 -18.94
N LEU A 571 13.08 10.35 -19.53
CA LEU A 571 11.86 11.06 -19.92
C LEU A 571 11.09 11.62 -18.71
N ALA A 572 11.10 10.93 -17.56
CA ALA A 572 10.50 11.45 -16.34
C ALA A 572 11.24 12.70 -15.81
N TRP A 573 12.56 12.72 -15.87
CA TRP A 573 13.39 13.86 -15.45
C TRP A 573 13.11 15.12 -16.28
N PHE A 574 13.03 14.98 -17.61
CA PHE A 574 12.75 16.08 -18.53
C PHE A 574 11.24 16.30 -18.81
N SER A 575 10.36 15.67 -18.03
CA SER A 575 8.91 15.73 -18.27
C SER A 575 8.33 17.15 -18.20
N LEU A 576 8.84 18.00 -17.31
CA LEU A 576 8.34 19.36 -17.13
C LEU A 576 8.59 20.23 -18.37
N ALA A 577 9.83 20.24 -18.86
CA ALA A 577 10.18 20.92 -20.11
C ALA A 577 9.46 20.31 -21.32
N SER A 578 9.39 18.98 -21.40
CA SER A 578 8.74 18.28 -22.52
C SER A 578 7.24 18.59 -22.62
N PHE A 579 6.54 18.70 -21.48
CA PHE A 579 5.12 19.03 -21.43
C PHE A 579 4.86 20.51 -21.79
N TRP A 580 5.68 21.42 -21.27
CA TRP A 580 5.63 22.85 -21.65
C TRP A 580 5.90 23.04 -23.15
N LEU A 581 6.98 22.47 -23.67
CA LEU A 581 7.32 22.54 -25.10
C LEU A 581 6.20 21.96 -25.97
N THR A 582 5.63 20.81 -25.59
CA THR A 582 4.47 20.22 -26.29
C THR A 582 3.26 21.17 -26.28
N THR A 583 2.99 21.81 -25.14
CA THR A 583 1.89 22.78 -24.98
C THR A 583 2.08 23.99 -25.90
N ALA A 584 3.26 24.62 -25.87
CA ALA A 584 3.57 25.77 -26.73
C ALA A 584 3.55 25.40 -28.22
N VAL A 585 4.22 24.31 -28.60
CA VAL A 585 4.30 23.85 -30.00
C VAL A 585 2.93 23.55 -30.59
N ILE A 586 2.02 22.92 -29.86
CA ILE A 586 0.65 22.66 -30.36
C ILE A 586 -0.13 23.98 -30.53
N MET A 587 0.04 24.95 -29.62
CA MET A 587 -0.55 26.28 -29.76
C MET A 587 0.01 27.04 -30.97
N ASP A 588 1.31 27.01 -31.24
CA ASP A 588 1.91 27.74 -32.37
C ASP A 588 1.62 27.03 -33.71
N LEU A 589 1.65 25.69 -33.72
CA LEU A 589 1.43 24.88 -34.90
C LEU A 589 -0.03 24.96 -35.39
N VAL A 590 -1.02 25.26 -34.54
CA VAL A 590 -2.37 25.66 -34.98
C VAL A 590 -2.54 27.17 -35.11
N GLY A 591 -2.02 27.95 -34.16
CA GLY A 591 -2.40 29.35 -33.94
C GLY A 591 -1.59 30.39 -34.70
N THR A 592 -0.38 30.08 -35.18
CA THR A 592 0.43 31.03 -35.96
C THR A 592 0.04 30.97 -37.44
N PRO A 593 -0.52 32.04 -38.04
CA PRO A 593 -0.86 32.05 -39.46
C PRO A 593 0.42 32.14 -40.32
N VAL A 594 0.39 31.57 -41.52
CA VAL A 594 1.48 31.67 -42.50
C VAL A 594 0.88 32.15 -43.83
N PRO A 595 1.29 33.33 -44.34
CA PRO A 595 0.85 33.80 -45.66
C PRO A 595 1.41 32.88 -46.75
N ALA A 596 0.63 32.66 -47.82
CA ALA A 596 1.10 31.85 -48.93
C ALA A 596 2.34 32.46 -49.59
N ASN A 597 3.37 31.66 -49.82
CA ASN A 597 4.61 32.11 -50.47
C ASN A 597 4.89 31.26 -51.72
N LEU A 598 4.83 31.93 -52.87
CA LEU A 598 4.99 31.35 -54.21
C LEU A 598 6.37 30.69 -54.40
N ASP A 599 7.45 31.28 -53.88
CA ASP A 599 8.82 30.81 -54.08
C ASP A 599 9.15 29.53 -53.30
N THR A 600 8.35 29.21 -52.27
CA THR A 600 8.54 28.02 -51.40
C THR A 600 7.41 27.01 -51.51
N GLN A 601 6.43 27.25 -52.39
CA GLN A 601 5.20 26.44 -52.56
C GLN A 601 4.43 26.19 -51.24
N THR A 602 4.57 27.08 -50.25
CA THR A 602 3.90 26.92 -48.95
C THR A 602 2.45 27.43 -49.02
N PRO A 603 1.45 26.58 -48.73
CA PRO A 603 0.04 26.95 -48.81
C PRO A 603 -0.37 27.91 -47.68
N GLU A 604 -1.41 28.71 -47.92
CA GLU A 604 -1.96 29.63 -46.91
C GLU A 604 -2.41 28.85 -45.66
N LYS A 605 -1.83 29.15 -44.50
CA LYS A 605 -2.21 28.57 -43.22
C LYS A 605 -2.97 29.60 -42.39
N LYS A 606 -4.27 29.36 -42.19
CA LYS A 606 -5.14 30.17 -41.32
C LYS A 606 -5.07 29.67 -39.88
N ALA A 607 -5.15 30.60 -38.92
CA ALA A 607 -5.13 30.27 -37.51
C ALA A 607 -6.52 29.86 -36.99
N TRP A 608 -6.56 28.89 -36.08
CA TRP A 608 -7.79 28.27 -35.57
C TRP A 608 -7.76 28.16 -34.02
N PRO A 609 -8.88 28.39 -33.29
CA PRO A 609 -10.26 28.51 -33.78
C PRO A 609 -10.74 29.94 -34.06
N PHE A 610 -10.08 30.97 -33.54
CA PHE A 610 -10.61 32.35 -33.52
C PHE A 610 -10.12 33.22 -34.69
N GLY A 611 -9.62 32.61 -35.77
CA GLY A 611 -9.08 33.29 -36.94
C GLY A 611 -7.73 33.96 -36.70
N ASN A 612 -7.19 34.56 -37.77
CA ASN A 612 -5.81 35.05 -37.84
C ASN A 612 -5.46 36.16 -36.83
N SER A 613 -6.43 36.96 -36.37
CA SER A 613 -6.16 38.09 -35.47
C SER A 613 -6.26 37.72 -33.98
N VAL A 614 -7.25 36.92 -33.59
CA VAL A 614 -7.53 36.63 -32.17
C VAL A 614 -6.72 35.43 -31.68
N THR A 615 -6.56 34.39 -32.51
CA THR A 615 -5.88 33.14 -32.11
C THR A 615 -4.43 33.35 -31.64
N PRO A 616 -3.56 34.12 -32.34
CA PRO A 616 -2.18 34.31 -31.88
C PRO A 616 -2.12 35.01 -30.52
N ILE A 617 -2.97 36.03 -30.32
CA ILE A 617 -3.05 36.80 -29.07
C ILE A 617 -3.54 35.89 -27.94
N PHE A 618 -4.61 35.13 -28.16
CA PHE A 618 -5.16 34.19 -27.18
C PHE A 618 -4.14 33.12 -26.78
N ASN A 619 -3.43 32.53 -27.74
CA ASN A 619 -2.40 31.52 -27.49
C ASN A 619 -1.22 32.12 -26.70
N THR A 620 -0.77 33.32 -27.07
CA THR A 620 0.27 34.06 -26.34
C THR A 620 -0.14 34.31 -24.88
N VAL A 621 -1.39 34.72 -24.64
CA VAL A 621 -1.92 34.94 -23.28
C VAL A 621 -1.99 33.62 -22.50
N LEU A 622 -2.44 32.51 -23.10
CA LEU A 622 -2.45 31.21 -22.43
C LEU A 622 -1.05 30.66 -22.14
N GLN A 623 -0.08 30.89 -23.03
CA GLN A 623 1.33 30.54 -22.82
C GLN A 623 1.91 31.27 -21.61
N TYR A 624 1.73 32.59 -21.52
CA TYR A 624 2.19 33.34 -20.33
C TYR A 624 1.39 32.99 -19.06
N LEU A 625 0.09 32.70 -19.17
CA LEU A 625 -0.73 32.26 -18.03
C LEU A 625 -0.25 30.90 -17.49
N TYR A 626 0.08 29.94 -18.36
CA TYR A 626 0.68 28.67 -17.99
C TYR A 626 2.00 28.88 -17.22
N LEU A 627 2.90 29.71 -17.75
CA LEU A 627 4.19 30.01 -17.12
C LEU A 627 4.02 30.71 -15.76
N ALA A 628 3.06 31.64 -15.64
CA ALA A 628 2.74 32.28 -14.37
C ALA A 628 2.20 31.28 -13.33
N PHE A 629 1.30 30.37 -13.74
CA PHE A 629 0.79 29.33 -12.86
C PHE A 629 1.84 28.25 -12.53
N LEU A 630 2.79 27.96 -13.41
CA LEU A 630 3.94 27.10 -13.12
C LEU A 630 4.90 27.77 -12.12
N GLY A 631 5.20 29.06 -12.29
CA GLY A 631 5.94 29.86 -11.31
C GLY A 631 5.26 29.88 -9.95
N LEU A 632 3.93 30.01 -9.92
CA LEU A 632 3.12 29.88 -8.70
C LEU A 632 3.28 28.50 -8.04
N GLN A 633 3.43 27.40 -8.79
CA GLN A 633 3.65 26.09 -8.18
C GLN A 633 4.99 26.02 -7.43
N PHE A 634 6.05 26.62 -7.96
CA PHE A 634 7.33 26.72 -7.24
C PHE A 634 7.20 27.57 -5.97
N ILE A 635 6.53 28.73 -6.04
CA ILE A 635 6.29 29.60 -4.88
C ILE A 635 5.49 28.85 -3.80
N LEU A 636 4.39 28.17 -4.18
CA LEU A 636 3.56 27.38 -3.27
C LEU A 636 4.33 26.18 -2.69
N ALA A 637 5.15 25.49 -3.51
CA ALA A 637 5.88 24.30 -3.10
C ALA A 637 7.05 24.59 -2.15
N PHE A 638 7.68 25.77 -2.24
CA PHE A 638 8.68 26.21 -1.27
C PHE A 638 8.08 26.88 -0.03
N GLY A 639 6.96 27.60 -0.18
CA GLY A 639 6.39 28.42 0.90
C GLY A 639 5.37 27.73 1.80
N ASN A 640 4.52 26.83 1.29
CA ASN A 640 3.34 26.36 2.02
C ASN A 640 3.03 24.86 1.85
N ARG A 641 2.63 24.20 2.95
CA ARG A 641 2.04 22.86 2.89
C ARG A 641 0.65 22.94 2.20
N PRO A 642 0.30 22.00 1.29
CA PRO A 642 -0.99 22.03 0.57
C PRO A 642 -2.26 22.07 1.44
N LYS A 643 -2.16 21.65 2.71
CA LYS A 643 -3.26 21.75 3.69
C LYS A 643 -3.57 23.20 4.11
N GLY A 644 -2.61 24.13 3.99
CA GLY A 644 -2.79 25.57 4.25
C GLY A 644 -3.27 26.35 3.02
N SER A 645 -2.66 26.15 1.86
CA SER A 645 -2.95 26.88 0.61
C SER A 645 -3.92 26.15 -0.34
N LYS A 646 -4.93 25.47 0.21
CA LYS A 646 -5.87 24.60 -0.53
C LYS A 646 -6.46 25.25 -1.78
N TRP A 647 -6.95 26.49 -1.66
CA TRP A 647 -7.59 27.22 -2.75
C TRP A 647 -6.62 27.57 -3.89
N SER A 648 -5.38 27.93 -3.58
CA SER A 648 -4.34 28.22 -4.59
C SER A 648 -4.01 26.98 -5.42
N TYR A 649 -3.89 25.82 -4.78
CA TYR A 649 -3.71 24.55 -5.49
C TYR A 649 -4.97 24.17 -6.30
N LEU A 650 -6.18 24.32 -5.75
CA LEU A 650 -7.44 24.02 -6.46
C LEU A 650 -7.61 24.88 -7.72
N LEU A 651 -7.35 26.18 -7.63
CA LEU A 651 -7.33 27.11 -8.76
C LEU A 651 -6.29 26.71 -9.81
N SER A 652 -5.12 26.24 -9.36
CA SER A 652 -4.06 25.76 -10.27
C SER A 652 -4.49 24.50 -11.02
N PHE A 653 -5.11 23.52 -10.36
CA PHE A 653 -5.70 22.34 -11.01
C PHE A 653 -6.74 22.74 -12.07
N PHE A 654 -7.58 23.73 -11.76
CA PHE A 654 -8.61 24.23 -12.70
C PHE A 654 -8.00 24.93 -13.92
N VAL A 655 -7.04 25.84 -13.73
CA VAL A 655 -6.39 26.58 -14.83
C VAL A 655 -5.57 25.64 -15.72
N PHE A 656 -4.78 24.73 -15.14
CA PHE A 656 -4.07 23.72 -15.93
C PHE A 656 -5.03 22.75 -16.64
N GLY A 657 -6.21 22.48 -16.07
CA GLY A 657 -7.26 21.69 -16.71
C GLY A 657 -7.92 22.39 -17.91
N LEU A 658 -8.20 23.70 -17.81
CA LEU A 658 -8.73 24.50 -18.92
C LEU A 658 -7.74 24.64 -20.08
N ILE A 659 -6.47 24.93 -19.78
CA ILE A 659 -5.41 25.01 -20.80
C ILE A 659 -5.24 23.63 -21.47
N GLN A 660 -5.28 22.55 -20.69
CA GLN A 660 -5.18 21.19 -21.22
C GLN A 660 -6.39 20.78 -22.06
N PHE A 661 -7.61 21.21 -21.73
CA PHE A 661 -8.79 21.04 -22.59
C PHE A 661 -8.57 21.70 -23.95
N TYR A 662 -8.07 22.94 -23.96
CA TYR A 662 -7.76 23.64 -25.21
C TYR A 662 -6.68 22.92 -26.03
N ILE A 663 -5.59 22.45 -25.39
CA ILE A 663 -4.56 21.62 -26.05
C ILE A 663 -5.13 20.33 -26.65
N VAL A 664 -6.03 19.64 -25.95
CA VAL A 664 -6.69 18.43 -26.49
C VAL A 664 -7.54 18.77 -27.72
N VAL A 665 -8.29 19.87 -27.69
CA VAL A 665 -9.08 20.35 -28.84
C VAL A 665 -8.19 20.74 -30.03
N LEU A 666 -7.10 21.48 -29.79
CA LEU A 666 -6.09 21.78 -30.82
C LEU A 666 -5.44 20.52 -31.39
N SER A 667 -5.14 19.53 -30.55
CA SER A 667 -4.57 18.24 -30.97
C SER A 667 -5.52 17.48 -31.88
N ILE A 668 -6.82 17.42 -31.53
CA ILE A 668 -7.85 16.79 -32.37
C ILE A 668 -8.00 17.55 -33.70
N TYR A 669 -7.96 18.88 -33.69
CA TYR A 669 -7.97 19.68 -34.91
C TYR A 669 -6.79 19.33 -35.84
N LEU A 670 -5.56 19.24 -35.31
CA LEU A 670 -4.37 18.84 -36.09
C LEU A 670 -4.52 17.45 -36.72
N VAL A 671 -5.10 16.50 -36.00
CA VAL A 671 -5.37 15.15 -36.52
C VAL A 671 -6.37 15.19 -37.67
N VAL A 672 -7.49 15.90 -37.50
CA VAL A 672 -8.49 16.08 -38.55
C VAL A 672 -7.88 16.79 -39.76
N GLN A 673 -7.11 17.85 -39.56
CA GLN A 673 -6.42 18.59 -40.61
C GLN A 673 -5.46 17.67 -41.40
N ALA A 674 -4.70 16.83 -40.70
CA ALA A 674 -3.75 15.89 -41.31
C ALA A 674 -4.41 14.78 -42.14
N PHE A 675 -5.67 14.43 -41.86
CA PHE A 675 -6.47 13.49 -42.67
C PHE A 675 -7.29 14.17 -43.79
N THR A 676 -7.53 15.48 -43.74
CA THR A 676 -8.46 16.18 -44.65
C THR A 676 -7.80 17.17 -45.61
N THR A 677 -6.56 17.61 -45.36
CA THR A 677 -5.91 18.65 -46.15
C THR A 677 -5.19 18.07 -47.37
N PRO A 678 -5.46 18.50 -48.61
CA PRO A 678 -4.79 17.95 -49.80
C PRO A 678 -3.28 18.19 -49.88
N SER A 679 -2.79 19.21 -49.17
CA SER A 679 -1.41 19.72 -49.23
C SER A 679 -0.47 19.17 -48.13
N SER A 680 -1.01 18.53 -47.08
CA SER A 680 -0.18 17.73 -46.18
C SER A 680 0.22 16.45 -46.92
N GLN A 681 1.53 16.18 -47.02
CA GLN A 681 2.12 15.13 -47.87
C GLN A 681 1.27 13.85 -47.90
N LYS A 682 0.62 13.62 -49.05
CA LYS A 682 -0.25 12.45 -49.23
C LYS A 682 0.54 11.18 -48.99
N LEU A 683 -0.03 10.27 -48.20
CA LEU A 683 0.41 8.88 -48.17
C LEU A 683 0.21 8.31 -49.59
N ASP A 684 1.30 7.89 -50.24
CA ASP A 684 1.27 7.45 -51.63
C ASP A 684 0.72 6.03 -51.71
N THR A 685 -0.60 5.93 -51.86
CA THR A 685 -1.33 4.66 -51.98
C THR A 685 -1.17 3.98 -53.34
N SER A 686 -0.35 4.50 -54.27
CA SER A 686 -0.12 3.87 -55.58
C SER A 686 0.59 2.52 -55.51
N SER A 687 1.33 2.24 -54.43
CA SER A 687 1.98 0.94 -54.20
C SER A 687 2.34 0.76 -52.71
N PRO A 688 2.43 -0.49 -52.20
CA PRO A 688 2.81 -0.75 -50.81
C PRO A 688 4.16 -0.16 -50.40
N GLU A 689 5.15 -0.15 -51.32
CA GLU A 689 6.49 0.39 -51.05
C GLU A 689 6.48 1.92 -50.94
N LYS A 690 5.82 2.64 -51.86
CA LYS A 690 5.71 4.10 -51.77
C LYS A 690 4.81 4.54 -50.61
N PHE A 691 3.80 3.74 -50.27
CA PHE A 691 3.03 3.94 -49.05
C PHE A 691 3.94 3.84 -47.82
N ALA A 692 4.76 2.79 -47.71
CA ALA A 692 5.71 2.67 -46.60
C ALA A 692 6.73 3.83 -46.56
N GLN A 693 7.32 4.20 -47.70
CA GLN A 693 8.29 5.30 -47.79
C GLN A 693 7.68 6.66 -47.40
N SER A 694 6.46 6.96 -47.83
CA SER A 694 5.76 8.20 -47.46
C SER A 694 5.27 8.18 -45.99
N PHE A 695 4.79 7.04 -45.50
CA PHE A 695 4.31 6.86 -44.12
C PHE A 695 5.44 6.95 -43.07
N PHE A 696 6.63 6.42 -43.37
CA PHE A 696 7.81 6.51 -42.50
C PHE A 696 8.73 7.72 -42.81
N SER A 697 8.32 8.63 -43.68
CA SER A 697 9.11 9.82 -44.04
C SER A 697 9.28 10.80 -42.86
N SER A 698 10.46 11.41 -42.73
CA SER A 698 10.80 12.35 -41.66
C SER A 698 10.05 13.70 -41.70
N SER A 699 9.23 13.93 -42.73
CA SER A 699 8.38 15.11 -42.93
C SER A 699 6.89 14.80 -42.89
N GLY A 700 6.50 13.52 -42.81
CA GLY A 700 5.15 13.07 -43.11
C GLY A 700 4.17 13.10 -41.92
N VAL A 701 2.88 13.22 -42.27
CA VAL A 701 1.74 12.98 -41.38
C VAL A 701 1.79 11.61 -40.69
N GLY A 702 2.41 10.62 -41.34
CA GLY A 702 2.56 9.26 -40.80
C GLY A 702 3.19 9.21 -39.40
N ILE A 703 4.15 10.08 -39.07
CA ILE A 703 4.74 10.14 -37.71
C ILE A 703 3.68 10.48 -36.65
N ILE A 704 2.78 11.43 -36.95
CA ILE A 704 1.70 11.84 -36.04
C ILE A 704 0.67 10.70 -35.90
N ILE A 705 0.33 10.03 -37.01
CA ILE A 705 -0.56 8.86 -37.00
C ILE A 705 0.04 7.72 -36.16
N ILE A 706 1.31 7.36 -36.38
CA ILE A 706 2.03 6.32 -35.63
C ILE A 706 2.03 6.66 -34.14
N ALA A 707 2.38 7.90 -33.77
CA ALA A 707 2.48 8.30 -32.38
C ALA A 707 1.13 8.28 -31.65
N LEU A 708 0.04 8.69 -32.30
CA LEU A 708 -1.30 8.67 -31.72
C LEU A 708 -1.91 7.27 -31.67
N ALA A 709 -1.71 6.45 -32.71
CA ALA A 709 -2.08 5.05 -32.71
C ALA A 709 -1.31 4.27 -31.63
N ALA A 710 -0.03 4.57 -31.42
CA ALA A 710 0.77 3.98 -30.35
C ALA A 710 0.34 4.49 -28.95
N THR A 711 0.12 5.79 -28.77
CA THR A 711 -0.11 6.38 -27.43
C THR A 711 -1.56 6.22 -26.95
N PHE A 712 -2.56 6.24 -27.85
CA PHE A 712 -3.98 6.11 -27.48
C PHE A 712 -4.63 4.85 -28.08
N GLY A 713 -4.32 4.52 -29.34
CA GLY A 713 -4.88 3.32 -30.00
C GLY A 713 -4.50 2.03 -29.27
N LEU A 714 -3.22 1.85 -28.91
CA LEU A 714 -2.78 0.69 -28.12
C LEU A 714 -3.39 0.65 -26.72
N TYR A 715 -3.79 1.77 -26.11
CA TYR A 715 -4.47 1.75 -24.82
C TYR A 715 -5.89 1.18 -24.97
N TYR A 716 -6.65 1.61 -25.99
CA TYR A 716 -7.95 0.99 -26.31
C TYR A 716 -7.78 -0.50 -26.64
N VAL A 717 -6.88 -0.86 -27.55
CA VAL A 717 -6.65 -2.25 -27.97
C VAL A 717 -6.21 -3.13 -26.80
N ALA A 718 -5.26 -2.68 -25.98
CA ALA A 718 -4.83 -3.40 -24.78
C ALA A 718 -5.99 -3.60 -23.81
N SER A 719 -6.79 -2.56 -23.51
CA SER A 719 -7.90 -2.66 -22.56
C SER A 719 -9.06 -3.53 -23.06
N PHE A 720 -9.29 -3.62 -24.38
CA PHE A 720 -10.20 -4.60 -24.99
C PHE A 720 -9.64 -6.02 -24.92
N LEU A 721 -8.37 -6.26 -25.29
CA LEU A 721 -7.72 -7.57 -25.16
C LEU A 721 -7.60 -8.03 -23.69
N TYR A 722 -7.51 -7.07 -22.76
CA TYR A 722 -7.54 -7.32 -21.32
C TYR A 722 -8.96 -7.58 -20.78
N MET A 723 -10.01 -7.40 -21.59
CA MET A 723 -11.42 -7.57 -21.22
C MET A 723 -11.90 -6.59 -20.12
N ASP A 724 -11.33 -5.38 -20.05
CA ASP A 724 -11.77 -4.31 -19.14
C ASP A 724 -11.65 -2.91 -19.80
N PRO A 725 -12.44 -2.61 -20.83
CA PRO A 725 -12.32 -1.36 -21.60
C PRO A 725 -12.92 -0.13 -20.90
N TRP A 726 -13.69 -0.29 -19.81
CA TRP A 726 -14.60 0.74 -19.31
C TRP A 726 -13.93 2.04 -18.88
N HIS A 727 -12.72 1.96 -18.31
CA HIS A 727 -11.94 3.14 -17.89
C HIS A 727 -11.57 4.06 -19.08
N MET A 728 -11.48 3.53 -20.30
CA MET A 728 -11.25 4.31 -21.53
C MET A 728 -12.43 5.22 -21.90
N PHE A 729 -13.61 5.00 -21.32
CA PHE A 729 -14.82 5.79 -21.56
C PHE A 729 -15.24 6.60 -20.33
N THR A 730 -15.06 6.05 -19.13
CA THR A 730 -15.55 6.68 -17.87
C THR A 730 -14.52 7.54 -17.15
N SER A 731 -13.23 7.39 -17.48
CA SER A 731 -12.12 7.95 -16.68
C SER A 731 -11.03 8.62 -17.51
N PHE A 732 -10.82 8.16 -18.76
CA PHE A 732 -9.83 8.71 -19.69
C PHE A 732 -10.01 10.21 -20.02
N PRO A 733 -11.23 10.73 -20.26
CA PRO A 733 -11.41 12.17 -20.50
C PRO A 733 -10.94 13.04 -19.33
N GLN A 734 -11.29 12.66 -18.10
CA GLN A 734 -10.86 13.37 -16.88
C GLN A 734 -9.35 13.26 -16.67
N TYR A 735 -8.75 12.09 -16.96
CA TYR A 735 -7.30 11.89 -16.93
C TYR A 735 -6.58 12.83 -17.92
N LEU A 736 -7.05 12.92 -19.17
CA LEU A 736 -6.44 13.78 -20.19
C LEU A 736 -6.38 15.25 -19.76
N LEU A 737 -7.40 15.75 -19.03
CA LEU A 737 -7.44 17.11 -18.48
C LEU A 737 -6.51 17.30 -17.28
N ILE A 738 -6.41 16.30 -16.40
CA ILE A 738 -5.61 16.37 -15.17
C ILE A 738 -4.13 16.04 -15.41
N MET A 739 -3.78 15.45 -16.56
CA MET A 739 -2.40 15.09 -16.93
C MET A 739 -1.42 16.28 -16.88
N SER A 740 -1.87 17.49 -17.24
CA SER A 740 -1.10 18.74 -17.08
C SER A 740 -0.78 19.06 -15.61
N SER A 741 -1.69 18.77 -14.69
CA SER A 741 -1.49 18.96 -13.25
C SER A 741 -0.59 17.89 -12.64
N TYR A 742 -0.58 16.67 -13.18
CA TYR A 742 0.40 15.65 -12.77
C TYR A 742 1.83 16.14 -13.01
N VAL A 743 2.12 16.75 -14.16
CA VAL A 743 3.45 17.28 -14.45
C VAL A 743 3.73 18.60 -13.71
N ASN A 744 2.84 19.58 -13.81
CA ASN A 744 3.13 20.94 -13.31
C ASN A 744 2.92 21.11 -11.80
N ILE A 745 1.98 20.39 -11.18
CA ILE A 745 1.73 20.50 -9.72
C ILE A 745 2.46 19.39 -8.98
N LEU A 746 2.24 18.12 -9.34
CA LEU A 746 2.74 16.99 -8.53
C LEU A 746 4.27 16.86 -8.60
N ASN A 747 4.88 16.86 -9.80
CA ASN A 747 6.34 16.75 -9.92
C ASN A 747 7.05 17.97 -9.30
N VAL A 748 6.57 19.19 -9.57
CA VAL A 748 7.13 20.42 -8.98
C VAL A 748 7.06 20.36 -7.45
N TYR A 749 5.92 19.99 -6.88
CA TYR A 749 5.80 19.84 -5.42
C TYR A 749 6.73 18.73 -4.88
N ALA A 750 6.83 17.60 -5.58
CA ALA A 750 7.61 16.44 -5.17
C ALA A 750 9.12 16.73 -5.10
N PHE A 751 9.71 17.19 -6.22
CA PHE A 751 11.14 17.55 -6.29
C PHE A 751 11.48 18.73 -5.37
N SER A 752 10.62 19.75 -5.29
CA SER A 752 10.82 20.89 -4.37
C SER A 752 10.78 20.50 -2.89
N ASN A 753 10.14 19.38 -2.54
CA ASN A 753 9.99 18.91 -1.16
C ASN A 753 10.84 17.68 -0.82
N TRP A 754 11.92 17.40 -1.55
CA TRP A 754 12.80 16.23 -1.31
C TRP A 754 13.33 16.05 0.13
N HIS A 755 13.43 17.14 0.90
CA HIS A 755 13.77 17.10 2.33
C HIS A 755 12.70 16.47 3.24
N ASP A 756 11.44 16.42 2.80
CA ASP A 756 10.31 15.96 3.61
C ASP A 756 10.19 14.44 3.48
N VAL A 757 10.83 13.73 4.40
CA VAL A 757 10.72 12.28 4.56
C VAL A 757 9.65 11.89 5.59
N SER A 758 8.76 12.81 5.98
CA SER A 758 7.62 12.46 6.82
C SER A 758 6.63 11.58 6.05
N TRP A 759 6.00 10.64 6.76
CA TRP A 759 5.01 9.73 6.19
C TRP A 759 3.61 10.37 6.01
N GLY A 760 3.39 11.57 6.53
CA GLY A 760 2.13 12.33 6.41
C GLY A 760 1.08 12.03 7.48
N THR A 761 1.35 11.10 8.40
CA THR A 761 0.50 10.78 9.57
C THR A 761 0.30 12.02 10.45
N LYS A 762 -0.92 12.26 10.95
CA LYS A 762 -1.11 13.16 12.11
C LYS A 762 -0.32 12.57 13.29
N GLY A 763 0.41 13.40 14.03
CA GLY A 763 1.19 12.94 15.17
C GLY A 763 0.39 13.01 16.48
N SER A 764 0.59 12.01 17.33
CA SER A 764 0.25 12.04 18.76
C SER A 764 1.04 10.95 19.47
N ASP A 765 2.05 11.34 20.26
CA ASP A 765 2.71 10.47 21.23
C ASP A 765 2.32 10.95 22.63
N LYS A 766 1.46 10.20 23.37
CA LYS A 766 1.32 10.32 24.84
C LYS A 766 0.50 9.19 25.48
N ALA A 767 1.11 8.01 25.56
CA ALA A 767 0.54 6.80 26.16
C ALA A 767 0.58 6.75 27.71
N ASP A 768 -0.01 7.73 28.39
CA ASP A 768 -0.05 7.85 29.87
C ASP A 768 -1.32 7.25 30.52
N ALA A 769 -1.83 6.13 29.99
CA ALA A 769 -3.15 5.58 30.35
C ALA A 769 -3.15 4.23 31.11
N LEU A 770 -2.13 3.39 30.95
CA LEU A 770 -2.19 1.95 31.26
C LEU A 770 -1.59 1.54 32.63
N PRO A 771 -2.12 0.49 33.29
CA PRO A 771 -1.61 -0.03 34.55
C PRO A 771 -0.37 -0.92 34.40
N SER A 772 0.55 -0.83 35.36
CA SER A 772 1.77 -1.64 35.49
C SER A 772 1.52 -2.94 36.27
N ALA A 773 2.15 -4.05 35.86
CA ALA A 773 2.08 -5.32 36.59
C ALA A 773 3.40 -5.62 37.33
N LYS A 774 3.29 -6.21 38.53
CA LYS A 774 4.41 -6.63 39.37
C LYS A 774 4.32 -8.12 39.67
N THR A 775 5.46 -8.80 39.74
CA THR A 775 5.54 -10.22 40.10
C THR A 775 5.80 -10.43 41.60
N GLU A 776 5.26 -11.54 42.10
CA GLU A 776 5.57 -12.09 43.41
C GLU A 776 6.08 -13.54 43.26
N LYS A 777 6.71 -14.09 44.31
CA LYS A 777 7.12 -15.50 44.32
C LYS A 777 5.97 -16.37 44.84
N GLY A 778 5.61 -17.41 44.08
CA GLY A 778 4.64 -18.41 44.51
C GLY A 778 5.12 -19.21 45.72
N ALA A 779 4.17 -19.81 46.45
CA ALA A 779 4.42 -20.55 47.69
C ALA A 779 5.48 -21.66 47.55
N ASP A 780 5.55 -22.29 46.38
CA ASP A 780 6.51 -23.35 46.02
C ASP A 780 7.97 -22.85 45.87
N GLY A 781 8.21 -21.53 45.97
CA GLY A 781 9.51 -20.87 45.81
C GLY A 781 10.11 -20.86 44.39
N LYS A 782 9.58 -21.69 43.48
CA LYS A 782 10.13 -21.94 42.13
C LYS A 782 9.45 -21.19 40.96
N HIS A 783 8.35 -20.50 41.20
CA HIS A 783 7.58 -19.82 40.15
C HIS A 783 7.31 -18.35 40.50
N THR A 784 7.45 -17.45 39.53
CA THR A 784 6.90 -16.09 39.58
C THR A 784 5.42 -16.11 39.20
N ILE A 785 4.65 -15.34 39.95
CA ILE A 785 3.19 -15.23 39.86
C ILE A 785 2.83 -13.74 39.76
N ILE A 786 1.81 -13.41 38.99
CA ILE A 786 1.10 -12.13 39.07
C ILE A 786 -0.25 -12.38 39.73
N GLU A 787 -0.59 -11.59 40.75
CA GLU A 787 -1.95 -11.55 41.30
C GLU A 787 -2.79 -10.53 40.54
N GLU A 788 -3.77 -11.00 39.79
CA GLU A 788 -4.83 -10.14 39.27
C GLU A 788 -6.01 -10.13 40.26
N PRO A 789 -6.49 -8.99 40.75
CA PRO A 789 -7.73 -8.95 41.53
C PRO A 789 -8.94 -9.14 40.61
N ASP A 790 -9.81 -10.12 40.90
CA ASP A 790 -11.22 -9.80 40.79
C ASP A 790 -11.48 -8.62 41.72
N LEU A 791 -12.29 -7.68 41.25
CA LEU A 791 -13.30 -7.12 42.12
C LEU A 791 -14.62 -7.80 41.74
N ALA A 792 -15.56 -7.88 42.68
CA ALA A 792 -16.96 -8.05 42.27
C ALA A 792 -17.47 -6.69 41.69
N GLN A 793 -18.76 -6.39 41.74
CA GLN A 793 -19.35 -5.38 40.85
C GLN A 793 -19.12 -3.87 41.15
N ALA A 794 -19.03 -3.46 42.42
CA ALA A 794 -19.43 -2.12 42.91
C ALA A 794 -18.62 -1.48 44.11
N ASP A 795 -17.39 -1.91 44.47
CA ASP A 795 -16.55 -1.22 45.51
C ASP A 795 -15.97 0.09 44.97
N ILE A 796 -15.89 0.10 43.65
CA ILE A 796 -15.27 1.08 42.77
C ILE A 796 -16.01 2.43 42.87
N ASP A 797 -17.29 2.34 43.20
CA ASP A 797 -18.32 3.37 43.23
C ASP A 797 -18.05 4.42 44.31
N SER A 798 -17.48 3.99 45.45
CA SER A 798 -17.13 4.84 46.59
C SER A 798 -16.04 5.86 46.27
N GLN A 799 -15.28 5.70 45.18
CA GLN A 799 -14.06 6.49 44.94
C GLN A 799 -14.25 7.66 43.97
N PHE A 800 -15.34 7.65 43.18
CA PHE A 800 -15.60 8.63 42.12
C PHE A 800 -15.76 10.08 42.64
N GLU A 801 -16.54 10.26 43.71
CA GLU A 801 -16.96 11.58 44.20
C GLU A 801 -15.78 12.50 44.60
N SER A 802 -14.70 11.91 45.13
CA SER A 802 -13.52 12.66 45.60
C SER A 802 -12.74 13.37 44.48
N THR A 803 -12.85 12.93 43.23
CA THR A 803 -12.01 13.40 42.13
C THR A 803 -12.55 14.66 41.45
N VAL A 804 -13.87 14.89 41.53
CA VAL A 804 -14.58 15.98 40.83
C VAL A 804 -14.05 17.38 41.20
N LYS A 805 -13.56 17.57 42.43
CA LYS A 805 -13.07 18.87 42.93
C LYS A 805 -11.70 19.33 42.39
N ARG A 806 -11.07 18.59 41.45
CA ARG A 806 -9.73 18.93 40.91
C ARG A 806 -9.73 19.44 39.46
N ALA A 807 -10.88 19.49 38.80
CA ALA A 807 -11.00 19.73 37.36
C ALA A 807 -11.01 21.22 36.92
N LEU A 808 -10.55 22.15 37.77
CA LEU A 808 -10.57 23.60 37.51
C LEU A 808 -9.16 24.22 37.52
N ALA A 809 -8.42 24.00 36.43
CA ALA A 809 -7.22 24.76 36.08
C ALA A 809 -7.15 24.91 34.54
N PRO A 810 -6.83 26.10 34.00
CA PRO A 810 -6.86 26.34 32.56
C PRO A 810 -5.67 25.70 31.82
N TYR A 811 -5.91 25.31 30.57
CA TYR A 811 -4.91 24.71 29.68
C TYR A 811 -3.91 25.75 29.13
N VAL A 812 -2.63 25.37 29.09
CA VAL A 812 -1.55 26.14 28.43
C VAL A 812 -1.00 25.30 27.29
N ALA A 813 -0.93 25.88 26.09
CA ALA A 813 -0.40 25.20 24.91
C ALA A 813 1.14 25.05 24.99
N PRO A 814 1.70 23.89 24.63
CA PRO A 814 3.15 23.69 24.57
C PRO A 814 3.79 24.48 23.42
N VAL A 815 4.97 25.05 23.65
CA VAL A 815 5.78 25.71 22.62
C VAL A 815 6.56 24.67 21.82
N GLU A 816 6.50 24.73 20.49
CA GLU A 816 7.31 23.87 19.61
C GLU A 816 8.80 24.22 19.70
N GLN A 817 9.59 23.39 20.39
CA GLN A 817 11.04 23.51 20.42
C GLN A 817 11.65 23.04 19.09
N ASN A 818 12.16 23.99 18.31
CA ASN A 818 12.87 23.73 17.06
C ASN A 818 14.37 23.49 17.33
N GLU A 819 14.77 22.25 17.65
CA GLU A 819 16.18 21.89 17.65
C GLU A 819 16.70 21.64 16.23
N LYS A 820 17.81 22.30 15.87
CA LYS A 820 18.51 22.14 14.59
C LYS A 820 19.83 21.40 14.76
N THR A 821 20.14 20.53 13.79
CA THR A 821 21.51 20.27 13.32
C THR A 821 21.52 19.46 12.02
N LEU A 822 20.59 18.52 11.82
CA LEU A 822 20.51 17.69 10.61
C LEU A 822 19.66 18.30 9.48
N GLU A 823 18.64 19.09 9.79
CA GLU A 823 17.68 19.58 8.79
C GLU A 823 18.30 20.42 7.67
N ASP A 824 19.26 21.27 7.99
CA ASP A 824 19.78 22.25 7.04
C ASP A 824 20.66 21.60 5.95
N SER A 825 21.28 20.44 6.26
CA SER A 825 21.91 19.57 5.26
C SER A 825 20.89 19.01 4.26
N TYR A 826 19.70 18.60 4.74
CA TYR A 826 18.64 18.08 3.88
C TYR A 826 17.98 19.18 3.05
N LYS A 827 17.84 20.39 3.60
CA LYS A 827 17.41 21.59 2.88
C LYS A 827 18.43 21.99 1.80
N SER A 828 19.74 21.91 2.08
CA SER A 828 20.81 22.12 1.10
C SER A 828 20.74 21.10 -0.05
N PHE A 829 20.74 19.79 0.24
CA PHE A 829 20.64 18.76 -0.80
C PHE A 829 19.39 18.92 -1.67
N ARG A 830 18.23 19.18 -1.05
CA ARG A 830 16.97 19.50 -1.74
C ARG A 830 17.14 20.69 -2.67
N THR A 831 17.78 21.78 -2.22
CA THR A 831 18.06 22.96 -3.05
C THR A 831 18.96 22.58 -4.23
N HIS A 832 20.08 21.87 -4.03
CA HIS A 832 20.96 21.46 -5.12
C HIS A 832 20.26 20.54 -6.14
N LEU A 833 19.51 19.52 -5.68
CA LEU A 833 18.76 18.61 -6.56
C LEU A 833 17.68 19.36 -7.35
N CYS A 834 16.91 20.21 -6.68
CA CYS A 834 15.85 20.99 -7.32
C CYS A 834 16.41 22.03 -8.30
N THR A 835 17.51 22.72 -7.95
CA THR A 835 18.22 23.63 -8.87
C THR A 835 18.77 22.89 -10.09
N ALA A 836 19.32 21.68 -9.93
CA ALA A 836 19.78 20.87 -11.07
C ALA A 836 18.61 20.39 -11.95
N TRP A 837 17.48 19.99 -11.35
CA TRP A 837 16.28 19.56 -12.08
C TRP A 837 15.59 20.73 -12.83
N ILE A 838 15.37 21.85 -12.16
CA ILE A 838 14.85 23.09 -12.76
C ILE A 838 15.81 23.58 -13.84
N GLY A 839 17.11 23.68 -13.53
CA GLY A 839 18.14 24.16 -14.45
C GLY A 839 18.21 23.33 -15.72
N SER A 840 18.27 22.00 -15.61
CA SER A 840 18.31 21.12 -16.80
C SER A 840 17.01 21.15 -17.63
N ASN A 841 15.85 21.27 -17.00
CA ASN A 841 14.58 21.47 -17.73
C ASN A 841 14.51 22.86 -18.41
N ALA A 842 14.93 23.92 -17.72
CA ALA A 842 14.98 25.28 -18.28
C ALA A 842 15.98 25.38 -19.43
N THR A 843 17.19 24.80 -19.29
CA THR A 843 18.18 24.73 -20.37
C THR A 843 17.62 24.00 -21.59
N LEU A 844 16.92 22.86 -21.41
CA LEU A 844 16.28 22.16 -22.52
C LEU A 844 15.24 23.05 -23.22
N ALA A 845 14.35 23.71 -22.47
CA ALA A 845 13.36 24.62 -23.04
C ALA A 845 13.99 25.80 -23.81
N VAL A 846 15.06 26.39 -23.27
CA VAL A 846 15.78 27.52 -23.88
C VAL A 846 16.54 27.11 -25.14
N VAL A 847 17.28 26.00 -25.11
CA VAL A 847 18.03 25.46 -26.27
C VAL A 847 17.08 25.15 -27.44
N ILE A 848 15.90 24.61 -27.15
CA ILE A 848 14.91 24.32 -28.19
C ILE A 848 14.30 25.60 -28.79
N THR A 849 13.98 26.60 -27.97
CA THR A 849 13.17 27.77 -28.40
C THR A 849 13.93 29.03 -28.84
N GLN A 850 15.21 29.22 -28.49
CA GLN A 850 15.92 30.49 -28.74
C GLN A 850 16.74 30.50 -30.05
N ASP A 851 16.34 31.27 -31.06
CA ASP A 851 17.10 31.37 -32.33
C ASP A 851 18.55 31.88 -32.17
N ASN A 852 18.85 32.64 -31.12
CA ASN A 852 20.21 33.12 -30.86
C ASN A 852 21.23 32.02 -30.48
N PHE A 853 20.79 30.76 -30.29
CA PHE A 853 21.70 29.65 -29.93
C PHE A 853 22.69 29.27 -31.03
N ASP A 854 22.45 29.70 -32.27
CA ASP A 854 23.32 29.44 -33.42
C ASP A 854 24.72 30.06 -33.21
N ARG A 855 24.82 31.12 -32.38
CA ARG A 855 26.08 31.73 -31.93
C ARG A 855 26.96 30.82 -31.05
N PHE A 856 26.41 29.72 -30.53
CA PHE A 856 27.11 28.70 -29.75
C PHE A 856 27.45 27.43 -30.56
N GLY A 857 27.40 27.51 -31.90
CA GLY A 857 27.83 26.43 -32.80
C GLY A 857 26.74 25.46 -33.26
N PHE A 858 25.47 25.72 -32.95
CA PHE A 858 24.34 24.92 -33.40
C PHE A 858 23.82 25.44 -34.76
N SER A 859 24.16 24.77 -35.86
CA SER A 859 23.85 25.23 -37.23
C SER A 859 22.40 24.99 -37.68
N SER A 860 21.40 25.26 -36.82
CA SER A 860 19.99 24.99 -37.13
C SER A 860 19.04 25.84 -36.29
N THR A 861 18.16 26.60 -36.94
CA THR A 861 17.18 27.53 -36.35
C THR A 861 16.26 26.89 -35.30
N ALA A 862 15.69 27.69 -34.38
CA ALA A 862 14.85 27.18 -33.29
C ALA A 862 13.61 26.44 -33.80
N SER A 863 13.00 26.88 -34.92
CA SER A 863 11.92 26.16 -35.59
C SER A 863 12.32 24.73 -35.98
N SER A 864 13.52 24.54 -36.55
CA SER A 864 14.04 23.22 -36.93
C SER A 864 14.34 22.34 -35.71
N ARG A 865 14.95 22.92 -34.66
CA ARG A 865 15.24 22.21 -33.39
C ARG A 865 13.96 21.79 -32.67
N THR A 866 12.97 22.67 -32.65
CA THR A 866 11.64 22.44 -32.05
C THR A 866 10.87 21.32 -32.75
N MET A 867 10.82 21.34 -34.09
CA MET A 867 10.21 20.25 -34.87
C MET A 867 10.90 18.92 -34.61
N ARG A 868 12.24 18.87 -34.65
CA ARG A 868 13.02 17.64 -34.40
C ARG A 868 12.85 17.12 -32.98
N PHE A 869 12.81 17.99 -31.97
CA PHE A 869 12.55 17.60 -30.58
C PHE A 869 11.15 17.00 -30.41
N PHE A 870 10.13 17.63 -31.00
CA PHE A 870 8.76 17.12 -30.94
C PHE A 870 8.63 15.76 -31.64
N GLN A 871 9.23 15.60 -32.83
CA GLN A 871 9.31 14.30 -33.52
C GLN A 871 10.03 13.23 -32.67
N ALA A 872 11.17 13.56 -32.06
CA ALA A 872 11.91 12.63 -31.20
C ALA A 872 11.10 12.22 -29.96
N LEU A 873 10.36 13.16 -29.35
CA LEU A 873 9.47 12.89 -28.22
C LEU A 873 8.31 11.96 -28.62
N LEU A 874 7.68 12.20 -29.77
CA LEU A 874 6.62 11.34 -30.31
C LEU A 874 7.10 9.92 -30.63
N TRP A 875 8.30 9.77 -31.20
CA TRP A 875 8.91 8.45 -31.41
C TRP A 875 9.29 7.77 -30.10
N ALA A 876 9.78 8.52 -29.10
CA ALA A 876 10.10 8.00 -27.78
C ALA A 876 8.87 7.47 -27.02
N THR A 877 7.75 8.19 -27.04
CA THR A 877 6.49 7.72 -26.43
C THR A 877 5.90 6.53 -27.20
N ALA A 878 5.92 6.58 -28.54
CA ALA A 878 5.45 5.47 -29.38
C ALA A 878 6.23 4.17 -29.13
N ALA A 879 7.57 4.24 -29.07
CA ALA A 879 8.42 3.09 -28.80
C ALA A 879 8.14 2.48 -27.41
N LEU A 880 7.98 3.31 -26.38
CA LEU A 880 7.63 2.85 -25.03
C LEU A 880 6.24 2.20 -24.99
N ALA A 881 5.24 2.78 -25.68
CA ALA A 881 3.89 2.21 -25.75
C ALA A 881 3.89 0.85 -26.48
N VAL A 882 4.67 0.70 -27.56
CA VAL A 882 4.84 -0.58 -28.26
C VAL A 882 5.53 -1.62 -27.37
N VAL A 883 6.61 -1.27 -26.65
CA VAL A 883 7.28 -2.20 -25.71
C VAL A 883 6.31 -2.68 -24.63
N ARG A 884 5.55 -1.76 -24.01
CA ARG A 884 4.51 -2.09 -23.03
C ARG A 884 3.41 -2.99 -23.61
N PHE A 885 2.96 -2.71 -24.83
CA PHE A 885 1.94 -3.50 -25.52
C PHE A 885 2.42 -4.92 -25.86
N LEU A 886 3.66 -5.09 -26.33
CA LEU A 886 4.27 -6.40 -26.55
C LEU A 886 4.37 -7.22 -25.25
N GLY A 887 4.73 -6.57 -24.13
CA GLY A 887 4.69 -7.18 -22.80
C GLY A 887 3.27 -7.59 -22.36
N CYS A 888 2.26 -6.76 -22.64
CA CYS A 888 0.85 -7.09 -22.41
C CYS A 888 0.41 -8.30 -23.23
N LEU A 889 0.72 -8.34 -24.53
CA LEU A 889 0.40 -9.47 -25.43
C LEU A 889 1.05 -10.77 -24.95
N TRP A 890 2.34 -10.75 -24.60
CA TRP A 890 3.03 -11.92 -24.08
C TRP A 890 2.44 -12.40 -22.75
N PHE A 891 2.16 -11.49 -21.82
CA PHE A 891 1.53 -11.81 -20.54
C PHE A 891 0.12 -12.41 -20.71
N LEU A 892 -0.71 -11.85 -21.59
CA LEU A 892 -2.05 -12.35 -21.87
C LEU A 892 -2.01 -13.71 -22.57
N GLY A 893 -1.15 -13.88 -23.58
CA GLY A 893 -0.93 -15.15 -24.26
C GLY A 893 -0.43 -16.23 -23.30
N ARG A 894 0.59 -15.93 -22.49
CA ARG A 894 1.11 -16.79 -21.42
C ARG A 894 0.01 -17.19 -20.45
N THR A 895 -0.77 -16.23 -19.96
CA THR A 895 -1.84 -16.48 -18.97
C THR A 895 -2.98 -17.32 -19.55
N GLY A 896 -3.39 -17.07 -20.80
CA GLY A 896 -4.40 -17.84 -21.51
C GLY A 896 -3.97 -19.29 -21.77
N LEU A 897 -2.73 -19.49 -22.25
CA LEU A 897 -2.18 -20.83 -22.48
C LEU A 897 -2.04 -21.61 -21.15
N PHE A 898 -1.53 -20.98 -20.08
CA PHE A 898 -1.44 -21.65 -18.77
C PHE A 898 -2.81 -21.92 -18.12
N PHE A 899 -3.87 -21.16 -18.43
CA PHE A 899 -5.23 -21.46 -17.97
C PHE A 899 -5.78 -22.77 -18.56
N CYS A 900 -5.33 -23.15 -19.77
CA CYS A 900 -5.69 -24.42 -20.43
C CYS A 900 -4.83 -25.61 -19.95
N VAL A 901 -3.63 -25.37 -19.40
CA VAL A 901 -2.62 -26.42 -19.11
C VAL A 901 -2.39 -26.64 -17.60
N ARG A 902 -2.75 -25.69 -16.72
CA ARG A 902 -2.66 -25.87 -15.26
C ARG A 902 -3.54 -27.03 -14.79
N LYS A 903 -2.97 -27.93 -13.98
CA LYS A 903 -3.76 -28.76 -13.06
C LYS A 903 -4.56 -27.83 -12.13
N ARG A 904 -5.83 -28.18 -11.91
CA ARG A 904 -6.76 -27.51 -10.97
C ARG A 904 -7.13 -28.47 -9.87
#